data_AF-A0A3M4SSG7-F1
#
_entry.id   AF-A0A3M4SSG7-F1
#
_cell.length_a   1.000
_cell.length_b   1.000
_cell.length_c   1.000
_cell.angle_alpha   90.00
_cell.angle_beta   90.00
_cell.angle_gamma   90.00
#
_symmetry.space_group_name_H-M   'P 1'
#
loop_
_entity.id
_entity.type
_entity.pdbx_description
1 polymer ?
#
loop_
_entity_poly.entity_id
_entity_poly.type
_entity_poly.pdbx_seq_one_letter_code
_entity_poly.pdbx_strand_id
1 'polypeptide(L)'
;MRGGGLDGPGNYRPLPEDAAAGSLNTLIDYEMPSTMRAHLDIVISKEVFDPTGAGLEIYFETYFTEIRQTFTAFREKLYQDAQAFFARFSPPPRPTLPAYGLPGRVETLIEHIFTHSNGLVFSEAPKSVASKRLLLLNMPLLAEQRVEVLYIEHLLTDKHLRKLARYRQLGKKSRSGSHELKYYLHDVNRGALNNSSSEYDYYHLIKEAHRHGIEVRPFSSSISYPFFGHSVLAAADDPAAASKMSNFFGHRLISQDIAPGSSKRWVALLDQKLATTHDQVPGIAEMQGVVSVHVQDIPAGRPTRISEGTDGPHQNTPTRCDFTIAFADPALPGIPLPPATPVDDMLIRELRGSVAEGEHWAGQYGFVHGENTTWLRVPPEEWTADSPMTAIQQSLADATYEMPLDTRTTLHTLANFERKGLDMEYFFEDTKLDTVRNTFAQRRKNLQKDAATIRSAQLPPRPTLPAIEPQTSTAGLLETLYRHTEGIVIGESHFSVSSKKLIIDNLPLLARQNVKTLYMEHLLTDLHQADLDRFFETGQMSKTLLHDLKILDRGHRTDPDKVYNFEQLIIKARQYGLEVRAIDCASSYHLKGIAREESITRQQMMNYFASRTIRRHQDVMGSNKWIALVGNSHSNTYQGVVPGIAELQGGIGLRVIDVAPGKSTGVVPDPGELVTGGITNEQVYIKGDYRVAMEVSRPESARLLSIDQRLFKPGMFLVQQGEGDLQTIVHRARDTWIHRTPVQRNAEGKLYLERVRWPRIHLKPFDDMDALVTALEAMNLTRIA
;
A
#
# COMPACT_ATOMS: atom_id res chain seq x y z
N MET A 1 -49.83 12.47 58.97
CA MET A 1 -48.79 12.75 59.99
C MET A 1 -48.70 11.56 60.94
N ARG A 2 -47.46 11.14 61.24
CA ARG A 2 -46.96 10.35 62.39
C ARG A 2 -47.58 8.98 62.76
N GLY A 3 -46.65 8.08 63.11
CA GLY A 3 -46.80 6.87 63.94
C GLY A 3 -46.05 5.71 63.28
N GLY A 4 -44.92 5.17 63.76
CA GLY A 4 -44.40 5.05 65.12
C GLY A 4 -44.84 3.71 65.71
N GLY A 5 -43.97 2.68 65.63
CA GLY A 5 -44.18 1.37 66.25
C GLY A 5 -42.84 0.66 66.50
N LEU A 6 -42.57 0.39 67.78
CA LEU A 6 -41.43 -0.37 68.32
C LEU A 6 -41.80 -1.86 68.35
N ASP A 7 -40.86 -2.76 68.07
CA ASP A 7 -40.85 -4.14 68.58
C ASP A 7 -39.41 -4.62 68.79
N GLY A 8 -39.22 -5.42 69.85
CA GLY A 8 -37.95 -5.75 70.52
C GLY A 8 -37.04 -6.82 69.89
N PRO A 9 -36.10 -7.39 70.67
CA PRO A 9 -34.85 -7.97 70.18
C PRO A 9 -35.04 -9.39 69.62
N GLY A 10 -34.85 -9.55 68.31
CA GLY A 10 -34.90 -10.82 67.60
C GLY A 10 -33.56 -11.54 67.56
N ASN A 11 -33.57 -12.76 68.09
CA ASN A 11 -32.50 -13.77 68.13
C ASN A 11 -31.54 -13.78 66.91
N TYR A 12 -30.24 -13.70 67.19
CA TYR A 12 -29.17 -14.02 66.23
C TYR A 12 -29.19 -15.52 65.90
N ARG A 13 -29.58 -15.88 64.67
CA ARG A 13 -29.27 -17.18 64.07
C ARG A 13 -28.05 -16.98 63.16
N PRO A 14 -26.93 -17.70 63.36
CA PRO A 14 -25.87 -17.74 62.36
C PRO A 14 -26.47 -18.30 61.06
N LEU A 15 -26.21 -17.64 59.94
CA LEU A 15 -26.46 -18.21 58.63
C LEU A 15 -25.68 -19.53 58.53
N PRO A 16 -26.27 -20.61 57.97
CA PRO A 16 -25.52 -21.82 57.71
C PRO A 16 -24.34 -21.47 56.80
N GLU A 17 -23.14 -21.93 57.16
CA GLU A 17 -22.03 -22.00 56.21
C GLU A 17 -22.52 -22.85 55.04
N ASP A 18 -22.68 -22.23 53.87
CA ASP A 18 -22.84 -22.96 52.61
C ASP A 18 -21.55 -23.75 52.38
N ALA A 19 -21.59 -25.00 52.86
CA ALA A 19 -20.66 -26.06 52.54
C ALA A 19 -20.82 -26.45 51.06
N ALA A 20 -20.37 -25.57 50.17
CA ALA A 20 -20.24 -25.83 48.73
C ALA A 20 -19.10 -24.98 48.15
N ALA A 21 -17.90 -25.07 48.72
CA ALA A 21 -16.68 -24.47 48.17
C ALA A 21 -15.49 -25.44 48.29
N GLY A 22 -15.66 -26.65 47.74
CA GLY A 22 -14.61 -27.65 47.59
C GLY A 22 -13.89 -27.56 46.23
N SER A 23 -13.65 -26.35 45.72
CA SER A 23 -12.75 -26.08 44.60
C SER A 23 -11.67 -25.14 45.10
N LEU A 24 -10.50 -25.70 45.43
CA LEU A 24 -9.31 -24.98 45.92
C LEU A 24 -9.03 -23.73 45.08
N ASN A 25 -9.06 -22.54 45.68
CA ASN A 25 -8.66 -21.30 45.03
C ASN A 25 -7.13 -21.30 44.85
N THR A 26 -6.66 -21.86 43.73
CA THR A 26 -5.23 -22.10 43.44
C THR A 26 -4.38 -20.84 43.29
N LEU A 27 -4.98 -19.64 43.32
CA LEU A 27 -4.29 -18.36 43.27
C LEU A 27 -3.76 -17.90 44.64
N ILE A 28 -4.33 -18.41 45.75
CA ILE A 28 -3.94 -18.01 47.12
C ILE A 28 -2.44 -18.27 47.37
N ASP A 29 -1.90 -19.31 46.72
CA ASP A 29 -0.50 -19.69 46.78
C ASP A 29 0.48 -18.64 46.23
N TYR A 30 -0.04 -17.66 45.48
CA TYR A 30 0.73 -16.60 44.84
C TYR A 30 0.19 -15.21 45.19
N GLU A 31 -0.52 -15.07 46.31
CA GLU A 31 -0.97 -13.80 46.87
C GLU A 31 -0.42 -13.63 48.28
N MET A 32 -0.19 -12.39 48.71
CA MET A 32 0.15 -12.16 50.10
C MET A 32 -1.00 -12.56 51.03
N PRO A 33 -0.73 -13.19 52.20
CA PRO A 33 -1.76 -13.53 53.19
C PRO A 33 -2.54 -12.31 53.64
N SER A 34 -3.84 -12.46 53.89
CA SER A 34 -4.74 -11.34 54.22
C SER A 34 -4.32 -10.51 55.43
N THR A 35 -3.70 -11.15 56.43
CA THR A 35 -3.13 -10.50 57.63
C THR A 35 -1.91 -9.64 57.34
N MET A 36 -1.19 -9.90 56.25
CA MET A 36 0.07 -9.23 55.89
C MET A 36 -0.11 -8.14 54.82
N ARG A 37 -1.26 -8.11 54.12
CA ARG A 37 -1.55 -7.16 53.03
C ARG A 37 -1.55 -5.69 53.46
N ALA A 38 -1.83 -5.39 54.73
CA ALA A 38 -1.88 -4.02 55.25
C ALA A 38 -0.52 -3.29 55.19
N HIS A 39 0.58 -4.04 55.12
CA HIS A 39 1.94 -3.52 55.12
C HIS A 39 2.68 -3.73 53.80
N LEU A 40 1.94 -4.12 52.74
CA LEU A 40 2.51 -4.47 51.44
C LEU A 40 3.36 -3.33 50.86
N ASP A 41 2.93 -2.08 51.03
CA ASP A 41 3.63 -0.91 50.48
C ASP A 41 5.05 -0.74 51.03
N ILE A 42 5.25 -1.08 52.31
CA ILE A 42 6.56 -1.03 52.99
C ILE A 42 7.48 -2.14 52.48
N VAL A 43 6.91 -3.32 52.23
CA VAL A 43 7.65 -4.47 51.71
C VAL A 43 8.10 -4.19 50.28
N ILE A 44 7.19 -3.67 49.44
CA ILE A 44 7.45 -3.34 48.04
C ILE A 44 8.44 -2.18 47.90
N SER A 45 8.33 -1.10 48.68
CA SER A 45 9.19 0.08 48.50
C SER A 45 10.65 -0.18 48.92
N LYS A 46 10.90 -1.16 49.79
CA LYS A 46 12.19 -1.38 50.47
C LYS A 46 12.69 -0.15 51.25
N GLU A 47 11.82 0.80 51.51
CA GLU A 47 12.17 1.98 52.30
C GLU A 47 12.21 1.61 53.77
N VAL A 48 13.08 2.32 54.50
CA VAL A 48 13.16 2.22 55.95
C VAL A 48 11.90 2.86 56.53
N PHE A 49 11.17 2.10 57.33
CA PHE A 49 9.89 2.54 57.88
C PHE A 49 10.01 2.89 59.36
N ASP A 50 9.93 4.17 59.67
CA ASP A 50 9.66 4.66 61.03
C ASP A 50 8.54 5.73 60.98
N PRO A 51 7.29 5.37 61.28
CA PRO A 51 6.16 6.30 61.28
C PRO A 51 6.22 7.29 62.45
N THR A 52 7.10 7.08 63.43
CA THR A 52 7.26 7.92 64.63
C THR A 52 8.33 9.00 64.47
N GLY A 53 9.28 8.79 63.54
CA GLY A 53 10.44 9.67 63.34
C GLY A 53 11.38 9.73 64.56
N ALA A 54 11.32 8.72 65.44
CA ALA A 54 12.00 8.69 66.73
C ALA A 54 13.30 7.86 66.71
N GLY A 55 13.74 7.39 65.53
CA GLY A 55 14.92 6.54 65.41
C GLY A 55 14.62 5.07 65.76
N LEU A 56 13.39 4.62 65.53
CA LEU A 56 12.93 3.26 65.82
C LEU A 56 12.97 2.33 64.59
N GLU A 57 13.80 2.66 63.60
CA GLU A 57 13.89 1.91 62.34
C GLU A 57 14.21 0.43 62.58
N ILE A 58 15.11 0.13 63.52
CA ILE A 58 15.51 -1.25 63.86
C ILE A 58 14.34 -2.06 64.45
N TYR A 59 13.49 -1.41 65.25
CA TYR A 59 12.32 -2.06 65.85
C TYR A 59 11.29 -2.44 64.78
N PHE A 60 10.99 -1.52 63.88
CA PHE A 60 10.07 -1.76 62.79
C PHE A 60 10.62 -2.75 61.75
N GLU A 61 11.93 -2.73 61.45
CA GLU A 61 12.54 -3.74 60.58
C GLU A 61 12.44 -5.15 61.15
N THR A 62 12.50 -5.31 62.47
CA THR A 62 12.25 -6.62 63.12
C THR A 62 10.82 -7.09 62.87
N TYR A 63 9.83 -6.20 62.90
CA TYR A 63 8.43 -6.51 62.59
C TYR A 63 8.20 -6.86 61.12
N PHE A 64 8.88 -6.18 60.18
CA PHE A 64 8.74 -6.46 58.75
C PHE A 64 9.56 -7.64 58.25
N THR A 65 10.50 -8.15 59.05
CA THR A 65 11.36 -9.28 58.67
C THR A 65 10.54 -10.50 58.24
N GLU A 66 9.54 -10.91 59.03
CA GLU A 66 8.68 -12.06 58.71
C GLU A 66 7.88 -11.83 57.41
N ILE A 67 7.38 -10.62 57.21
CA ILE A 67 6.59 -10.28 56.02
C ILE A 67 7.48 -10.26 54.77
N ARG A 68 8.69 -9.69 54.85
CA ARG A 68 9.68 -9.70 53.77
C ARG A 68 10.12 -11.13 53.43
N GLN A 69 10.36 -11.98 54.43
CA GLN A 69 10.69 -13.40 54.23
C GLN A 69 9.56 -14.15 53.53
N THR A 70 8.31 -13.94 53.96
CA THR A 70 7.12 -14.54 53.33
C THR A 70 7.00 -14.11 51.87
N PHE A 71 7.14 -12.81 51.60
CA PHE A 71 7.12 -12.26 50.24
C PHE A 71 8.19 -12.90 49.34
N THR A 72 9.43 -13.01 49.83
CA THR A 72 10.52 -13.68 49.09
C THR A 72 10.21 -15.15 48.85
N ALA A 73 9.75 -15.90 49.85
CA ALA A 73 9.43 -17.32 49.72
C ALA A 73 8.32 -17.57 48.69
N PHE A 74 7.30 -16.71 48.66
CA PHE A 74 6.20 -16.84 47.70
C PHE A 74 6.66 -16.53 46.27
N ARG A 75 7.58 -15.58 46.09
CA ARG A 75 8.20 -15.30 44.78
C ARG A 75 9.08 -16.45 44.30
N GLU A 76 9.86 -17.06 45.19
CA GLU A 76 10.65 -18.27 44.88
C GLU A 76 9.74 -19.43 44.46
N LYS A 77 8.66 -19.68 45.20
CA LYS A 77 7.65 -20.70 44.83
C LYS A 77 7.02 -20.40 43.46
N LEU A 78 6.57 -19.17 43.24
CA LEU A 78 5.97 -18.77 41.97
C LEU A 78 6.93 -18.97 40.79
N TYR A 79 8.21 -18.64 40.97
CA TYR A 79 9.24 -18.88 39.96
C TYR A 79 9.39 -20.36 39.62
N GLN A 80 9.51 -21.23 40.64
CA GLN A 80 9.64 -22.68 40.45
C GLN A 80 8.43 -23.27 39.72
N ASP A 81 7.22 -22.88 40.14
CA ASP A 81 5.97 -23.36 39.53
C ASP A 81 5.82 -22.87 38.08
N ALA A 82 6.16 -21.60 37.82
CA ALA A 82 6.14 -21.04 36.48
C ALA A 82 7.16 -21.75 35.56
N GLN A 83 8.38 -22.00 36.05
CA GLN A 83 9.40 -22.73 35.30
C GLN A 83 8.94 -24.15 34.95
N ALA A 84 8.37 -24.88 35.91
CA ALA A 84 7.84 -26.21 35.71
C ALA A 84 6.65 -26.23 34.74
N PHE A 85 5.80 -25.21 34.79
CA PHE A 85 4.67 -25.04 33.89
C PHE A 85 5.12 -24.84 32.43
N PHE A 86 6.00 -23.87 32.17
CA PHE A 86 6.44 -23.56 30.80
C PHE A 86 7.27 -24.69 30.18
N ALA A 87 7.95 -25.51 30.98
CA ALA A 87 8.64 -26.70 30.50
C ALA A 87 7.70 -27.75 29.85
N ARG A 88 6.39 -27.68 30.10
CA ARG A 88 5.39 -28.65 29.64
C ARG A 88 4.21 -28.03 28.92
N PHE A 89 4.12 -26.70 28.90
CA PHE A 89 2.97 -26.00 28.32
C PHE A 89 2.94 -26.15 26.81
N SER A 90 1.75 -26.41 26.27
CA SER A 90 1.47 -26.40 24.84
C SER A 90 0.33 -25.42 24.58
N PRO A 91 0.53 -24.43 23.69
CA PRO A 91 -0.49 -23.41 23.45
C PRO A 91 -1.74 -23.99 22.79
N PRO A 92 -2.95 -23.49 23.13
CA PRO A 92 -4.18 -23.83 22.41
C PRO A 92 -4.14 -23.37 20.93
N PRO A 93 -5.01 -23.92 20.07
CA PRO A 93 -5.12 -23.46 18.69
C PRO A 93 -5.54 -21.99 18.63
N ARG A 94 -4.90 -21.21 17.74
CA ARG A 94 -5.27 -19.82 17.49
C ARG A 94 -6.55 -19.72 16.66
N PRO A 95 -7.37 -18.67 16.85
CA PRO A 95 -8.53 -18.42 16.01
C PRO A 95 -8.08 -18.17 14.56
N THR A 96 -8.78 -18.75 13.60
CA THR A 96 -8.57 -18.47 12.19
C THR A 96 -9.08 -17.07 11.87
N LEU A 97 -8.16 -16.15 11.62
CA LEU A 97 -8.47 -14.83 11.08
C LEU A 97 -8.81 -14.97 9.59
N PRO A 98 -9.88 -14.36 9.08
CA PRO A 98 -10.25 -14.51 7.68
C PRO A 98 -9.35 -13.67 6.75
N ALA A 99 -9.10 -14.18 5.55
CA ALA A 99 -8.16 -13.63 4.56
C ALA A 99 -8.67 -12.38 3.79
N TYR A 100 -9.47 -11.53 4.42
CA TYR A 100 -10.00 -10.31 3.78
C TYR A 100 -9.04 -9.13 3.96
N GLY A 101 -9.11 -8.16 3.05
CA GLY A 101 -8.32 -6.93 3.15
C GLY A 101 -8.57 -6.22 4.49
N LEU A 102 -7.48 -5.76 5.10
CA LEU A 102 -7.47 -5.08 6.40
C LEU A 102 -8.60 -4.04 6.53
N PRO A 103 -9.37 -4.05 7.63
CA PRO A 103 -10.39 -3.04 7.86
C PRO A 103 -9.73 -1.66 7.94
N GLY A 104 -10.25 -0.69 7.18
CA GLY A 104 -9.68 0.66 7.11
C GLY A 104 -9.87 1.52 8.38
N ARG A 105 -10.48 0.99 9.45
CA ARG A 105 -10.79 1.71 10.71
C ARG A 105 -10.65 0.78 11.93
N VAL A 106 -10.36 1.36 13.09
CA VAL A 106 -10.11 0.60 14.34
C VAL A 106 -11.40 -0.07 14.82
N GLU A 107 -12.53 0.60 14.64
CA GLU A 107 -13.84 0.14 15.07
C GLU A 107 -14.21 -1.17 14.36
N THR A 108 -14.07 -1.18 13.03
CA THR A 108 -14.35 -2.38 12.22
C THR A 108 -13.39 -3.52 12.51
N LEU A 109 -12.13 -3.24 12.85
CA LEU A 109 -11.20 -4.28 13.32
C LEU A 109 -11.69 -4.92 14.63
N ILE A 110 -12.05 -4.10 15.62
CA ILE A 110 -12.50 -4.58 16.93
C ILE A 110 -13.79 -5.41 16.79
N GLU A 111 -14.78 -4.90 16.05
CA GLU A 111 -16.02 -5.64 15.75
C GLU A 111 -15.71 -6.99 15.11
N HIS A 112 -14.83 -6.98 14.11
CA HIS A 112 -14.45 -8.18 13.37
C HIS A 112 -13.74 -9.22 14.25
N ILE A 113 -12.80 -8.79 15.10
CA ILE A 113 -12.12 -9.68 16.05
C ILE A 113 -13.15 -10.36 16.96
N PHE A 114 -14.10 -9.60 17.51
CA PHE A 114 -15.11 -10.17 18.41
C PHE A 114 -16.15 -11.06 17.74
N THR A 115 -16.21 -11.12 16.40
CA THR A 115 -17.00 -12.16 15.70
C THR A 115 -16.35 -13.54 15.75
N HIS A 116 -15.02 -13.62 15.97
CA HIS A 116 -14.25 -14.88 15.94
C HIS A 116 -13.56 -15.22 17.26
N SER A 117 -13.40 -14.26 18.18
CA SER A 117 -12.74 -14.44 19.47
C SER A 117 -13.53 -13.78 20.59
N ASN A 118 -13.56 -14.41 21.78
CA ASN A 118 -14.09 -13.78 22.99
C ASN A 118 -13.03 -13.01 23.78
N GLY A 119 -11.74 -13.21 23.49
CA GLY A 119 -10.64 -12.49 24.11
C GLY A 119 -9.87 -11.64 23.10
N LEU A 120 -9.32 -10.52 23.57
CA LEU A 120 -8.45 -9.65 22.79
C LEU A 120 -7.33 -9.12 23.69
N VAL A 121 -6.08 -9.31 23.28
CA VAL A 121 -4.91 -8.78 23.99
C VAL A 121 -4.33 -7.61 23.22
N PHE A 122 -4.34 -6.43 23.83
CA PHE A 122 -3.56 -5.28 23.37
C PHE A 122 -2.17 -5.33 24.00
N SER A 123 -1.15 -5.30 23.14
CA SER A 123 0.24 -5.09 23.56
C SER A 123 0.61 -3.62 23.47
N GLU A 124 1.33 -3.13 24.48
CA GLU A 124 1.75 -1.74 24.57
C GLU A 124 3.17 -1.59 25.12
N ALA A 125 3.74 -0.41 24.94
CA ALA A 125 4.77 0.09 25.86
C ALA A 125 4.08 0.70 27.09
N PRO A 126 4.58 0.51 28.33
CA PRO A 126 3.90 1.01 29.54
C PRO A 126 3.67 2.53 29.56
N LYS A 127 4.54 3.29 28.89
CA LYS A 127 4.41 4.76 28.74
C LYS A 127 3.69 5.20 27.46
N SER A 128 3.22 4.29 26.61
CA SER A 128 2.43 4.61 25.42
C SER A 128 1.22 5.45 25.82
N VAL A 129 1.05 6.62 25.21
CA VAL A 129 -0.18 7.42 25.33
C VAL A 129 -1.20 6.92 24.32
N ALA A 130 -0.73 6.48 23.15
CA ALA A 130 -1.55 5.99 22.06
C ALA A 130 -2.42 4.80 22.47
N SER A 131 -1.88 3.83 23.23
CA SER A 131 -2.63 2.65 23.70
C SER A 131 -3.78 3.00 24.65
N LYS A 132 -3.53 3.87 25.65
CA LYS A 132 -4.56 4.33 26.60
C LYS A 132 -5.60 5.17 25.88
N ARG A 133 -5.16 6.07 25.00
CA ARG A 133 -6.05 6.90 24.19
C ARG A 133 -6.93 6.07 23.26
N LEU A 134 -6.36 5.06 22.58
CA LEU A 134 -7.09 4.16 21.70
C LEU A 134 -8.21 3.45 22.46
N LEU A 135 -7.91 2.85 23.61
CA LEU A 135 -8.93 2.17 24.41
C LEU A 135 -9.95 3.14 25.01
N LEU A 136 -9.53 4.32 25.49
CA LEU A 136 -10.43 5.35 25.99
C LEU A 136 -11.46 5.78 24.93
N LEU A 137 -11.01 6.01 23.69
CA LEU A 137 -11.88 6.42 22.59
C LEU A 137 -12.81 5.29 22.12
N ASN A 138 -12.37 4.03 22.24
CA ASN A 138 -13.14 2.86 21.82
C ASN A 138 -13.90 2.17 22.96
N MET A 139 -13.88 2.73 24.18
CA MET A 139 -14.56 2.13 25.33
C MET A 139 -16.08 1.93 25.14
N PRO A 140 -16.81 2.88 24.50
CA PRO A 140 -18.21 2.65 24.13
C PRO A 140 -18.39 1.44 23.20
N LEU A 141 -17.54 1.31 22.19
CA LEU A 141 -17.57 0.19 21.25
C LEU A 141 -17.29 -1.14 21.96
N LEU A 142 -16.31 -1.18 22.87
CA LEU A 142 -16.05 -2.39 23.67
C LEU A 142 -17.29 -2.80 24.48
N ALA A 143 -18.01 -1.83 25.05
CA ALA A 143 -19.26 -2.11 25.76
C ALA A 143 -20.39 -2.59 24.83
N GLU A 144 -20.50 -2.02 23.62
CA GLU A 144 -21.43 -2.47 22.57
C GLU A 144 -21.11 -3.91 22.11
N GLN A 145 -19.83 -4.22 21.99
CA GLN A 145 -19.32 -5.57 21.77
C GLN A 145 -19.41 -6.46 23.02
N ARG A 146 -20.11 -6.03 24.08
CA ARG A 146 -20.35 -6.80 25.31
C ARG A 146 -19.06 -7.28 26.00
N VAL A 147 -17.98 -6.52 25.89
CA VAL A 147 -16.79 -6.75 26.72
C VAL A 147 -17.17 -6.51 28.18
N GLU A 148 -16.98 -7.51 29.02
CA GLU A 148 -17.35 -7.47 30.43
C GLU A 148 -16.18 -7.15 31.34
N VAL A 149 -14.95 -7.53 30.93
CA VAL A 149 -13.75 -7.46 31.75
C VAL A 149 -12.59 -6.81 30.98
N LEU A 150 -11.89 -5.89 31.63
CA LEU A 150 -10.62 -5.31 31.18
C LEU A 150 -9.53 -5.66 32.20
N TYR A 151 -8.58 -6.51 31.81
CA TYR A 151 -7.39 -6.81 32.60
C TYR A 151 -6.31 -5.77 32.38
N ILE A 152 -5.72 -5.27 33.47
CA ILE A 152 -4.59 -4.33 33.43
C ILE A 152 -3.42 -4.92 34.22
N GLU A 153 -2.27 -5.05 33.56
CA GLU A 153 -1.03 -5.62 34.12
C GLU A 153 -0.68 -5.04 35.49
N HIS A 154 -0.69 -3.71 35.59
CA HIS A 154 -0.09 -2.99 36.70
C HIS A 154 -0.94 -2.94 37.97
N LEU A 155 -2.12 -3.55 37.98
CA LEU A 155 -2.97 -3.65 39.16
C LEU A 155 -2.74 -5.00 39.87
N LEU A 156 -2.89 -5.02 41.20
CA LEU A 156 -2.60 -6.19 42.05
C LEU A 156 -3.89 -6.79 42.64
N THR A 157 -4.07 -8.11 42.55
CA THR A 157 -5.25 -8.83 43.09
C THR A 157 -5.38 -8.65 44.61
N ASP A 158 -4.27 -8.76 45.32
CA ASP A 158 -4.19 -8.70 46.78
C ASP A 158 -4.17 -7.27 47.35
N LYS A 159 -4.14 -6.23 46.51
CA LYS A 159 -4.20 -4.82 46.94
C LYS A 159 -5.42 -4.06 46.40
N HIS A 160 -5.73 -4.15 45.11
CA HIS A 160 -6.61 -3.19 44.44
C HIS A 160 -8.07 -3.65 44.27
N LEU A 161 -8.38 -4.94 44.37
CA LEU A 161 -9.71 -5.50 44.08
C LEU A 161 -10.85 -4.77 44.81
N ARG A 162 -10.71 -4.53 46.13
CA ARG A 162 -11.74 -3.86 46.93
C ARG A 162 -12.02 -2.43 46.44
N LYS A 163 -10.96 -1.70 46.06
CA LYS A 163 -11.08 -0.32 45.55
C LYS A 163 -11.68 -0.30 44.15
N LEU A 164 -11.26 -1.19 43.26
CA LEU A 164 -11.83 -1.32 41.92
C LEU A 164 -13.33 -1.62 41.99
N ALA A 165 -13.75 -2.58 42.81
CA ALA A 165 -15.16 -2.92 43.00
C ALA A 165 -16.00 -1.73 43.54
N ARG A 166 -15.48 -1.01 44.55
CA ARG A 166 -16.14 0.19 45.10
C ARG A 166 -16.33 1.26 44.02
N TYR A 167 -15.29 1.57 43.25
CA TYR A 167 -15.37 2.63 42.25
C TYR A 167 -16.12 2.21 40.99
N ARG A 168 -16.23 0.92 40.69
CA ARG A 168 -17.14 0.41 39.65
C ARG A 168 -18.59 0.71 40.00
N GLN A 169 -19.02 0.45 41.24
CA GLN A 169 -20.38 0.76 41.70
C GLN A 169 -20.69 2.27 41.66
N LEU A 170 -19.67 3.10 41.87
CA LEU A 170 -19.78 4.56 41.81
C LEU A 170 -19.64 5.13 40.38
N GLY A 171 -19.16 4.36 39.40
CA GLY A 171 -18.68 4.86 38.11
C GLY A 171 -19.72 5.65 37.30
N LYS A 172 -20.99 5.23 37.32
CA LYS A 172 -22.07 5.98 36.64
C LYS A 172 -22.50 7.26 37.38
N LYS A 173 -22.12 7.42 38.65
CA LYS A 173 -22.58 8.49 39.56
C LYS A 173 -21.48 9.49 39.95
N SER A 174 -20.21 9.10 39.84
CA SER A 174 -19.05 9.87 40.27
C SER A 174 -18.08 10.12 39.11
N ARG A 175 -17.67 11.38 38.95
CA ARG A 175 -16.58 11.77 38.01
C ARG A 175 -15.18 11.50 38.59
N SER A 176 -15.08 11.22 39.89
CA SER A 176 -13.81 11.02 40.61
C SER A 176 -13.53 9.54 40.83
N GLY A 177 -12.27 9.13 40.62
CA GLY A 177 -11.75 7.78 40.89
C GLY A 177 -11.02 7.69 42.23
N SER A 178 -10.32 6.58 42.44
CA SER A 178 -9.53 6.35 43.66
C SER A 178 -8.22 7.12 43.63
N HIS A 179 -8.01 8.05 44.58
CA HIS A 179 -6.72 8.72 44.76
C HIS A 179 -5.58 7.72 45.00
N GLU A 180 -5.85 6.66 45.75
CA GLU A 180 -4.89 5.58 46.02
C GLU A 180 -4.43 4.88 44.74
N LEU A 181 -5.35 4.57 43.81
CA LEU A 181 -4.99 3.98 42.52
C LEU A 181 -4.21 4.97 41.67
N LYS A 182 -4.60 6.24 41.70
CA LYS A 182 -3.90 7.31 40.99
C LYS A 182 -2.45 7.43 41.46
N TYR A 183 -2.21 7.53 42.77
CA TYR A 183 -0.86 7.65 43.33
C TYR A 183 -0.04 6.39 43.09
N TYR A 184 -0.61 5.21 43.34
CA TYR A 184 0.09 3.95 43.07
C TYR A 184 0.54 3.84 41.60
N LEU A 185 -0.36 4.08 40.63
CA LEU A 185 -0.02 4.01 39.20
C LEU A 185 0.99 5.09 38.78
N HIS A 186 1.00 6.24 39.46
CA HIS A 186 1.95 7.32 39.21
C HIS A 186 3.35 6.99 39.75
N ASP A 187 3.45 6.35 40.92
CA ASP A 187 4.71 6.20 41.66
C ASP A 187 5.37 4.82 41.51
N VAL A 188 4.59 3.78 41.13
CA VAL A 188 5.08 2.41 41.03
C VAL A 188 6.33 2.30 40.15
N ASN A 189 7.32 1.53 40.62
CA ASN A 189 8.62 1.36 39.96
C ASN A 189 9.28 2.70 39.60
N ARG A 190 9.23 3.68 40.52
CA ARG A 190 9.81 5.02 40.35
C ARG A 190 9.23 5.77 39.15
N GLY A 191 7.91 5.66 38.97
CA GLY A 191 7.20 6.31 37.86
C GLY A 191 7.43 5.66 36.50
N ALA A 192 7.65 4.33 36.47
CA ALA A 192 7.83 3.58 35.23
C ALA A 192 6.62 3.70 34.27
N LEU A 193 5.43 3.96 34.81
CA LEU A 193 4.19 4.10 34.05
C LEU A 193 3.83 5.57 33.74
N ASN A 194 4.56 6.53 34.29
CA ASN A 194 4.25 7.94 34.12
C ASN A 194 4.61 8.38 32.68
N ASN A 195 3.58 8.66 31.89
CA ASN A 195 3.66 9.12 30.51
C ASN A 195 3.44 10.64 30.37
N SER A 196 3.42 11.39 31.49
CA SER A 196 3.19 12.84 31.55
C SER A 196 1.81 13.32 31.06
N SER A 197 0.94 12.43 30.59
CA SER A 197 -0.41 12.78 30.16
C SER A 197 -1.31 13.02 31.36
N SER A 198 -2.14 14.06 31.28
CA SER A 198 -3.19 14.33 32.27
C SER A 198 -4.54 13.69 31.91
N GLU A 199 -4.66 13.11 30.72
CA GLU A 199 -5.93 12.60 30.18
C GLU A 199 -5.87 11.13 29.74
N TYR A 200 -4.70 10.67 29.29
CA TYR A 200 -4.51 9.36 28.66
C TYR A 200 -3.54 8.51 29.47
N ASP A 201 -3.97 8.12 30.68
CA ASP A 201 -3.22 7.26 31.60
C ASP A 201 -4.09 6.06 32.07
N TYR A 202 -3.50 5.12 32.80
CA TYR A 202 -4.24 3.97 33.34
C TYR A 202 -5.36 4.39 34.30
N TYR A 203 -5.19 5.47 35.06
CA TYR A 203 -6.22 5.94 36.00
C TYR A 203 -7.49 6.41 35.28
N HIS A 204 -7.33 7.13 34.17
CA HIS A 204 -8.43 7.56 33.31
C HIS A 204 -9.05 6.38 32.56
N LEU A 205 -8.23 5.45 32.07
CA LEU A 205 -8.72 4.21 31.45
C LEU A 205 -9.64 3.41 32.40
N ILE A 206 -9.25 3.28 33.67
CA ILE A 206 -10.06 2.59 34.69
C ILE A 206 -11.40 3.28 34.91
N LYS A 207 -11.40 4.62 35.00
CA LYS A 207 -12.62 5.40 35.19
C LYS A 207 -13.58 5.23 34.02
N GLU A 208 -13.07 5.28 32.79
CA GLU A 208 -13.90 5.18 31.59
C GLU A 208 -14.49 3.78 31.43
N ALA A 209 -13.70 2.72 31.67
CA ALA A 209 -14.20 1.35 31.70
C ALA A 209 -15.37 1.19 32.69
N HIS A 210 -15.21 1.68 33.93
CA HIS A 210 -16.28 1.64 34.93
C HIS A 210 -17.52 2.45 34.55
N ARG A 211 -17.36 3.59 33.88
CA ARG A 211 -18.48 4.41 33.38
C ARG A 211 -19.33 3.64 32.37
N HIS A 212 -18.67 2.84 31.53
CA HIS A 212 -19.29 1.98 30.52
C HIS A 212 -19.70 0.59 31.06
N GLY A 213 -19.54 0.34 32.37
CA GLY A 213 -19.97 -0.91 33.02
C GLY A 213 -18.99 -2.08 32.89
N ILE A 214 -17.85 -1.87 32.24
CA ILE A 214 -16.78 -2.85 32.08
C ILE A 214 -16.03 -2.98 33.41
N GLU A 215 -15.85 -4.21 33.89
CA GLU A 215 -15.11 -4.51 35.11
C GLU A 215 -13.62 -4.41 34.86
N VAL A 216 -12.90 -3.52 35.56
CA VAL A 216 -11.45 -3.59 35.56
C VAL A 216 -10.98 -4.62 36.57
N ARG A 217 -10.17 -5.58 36.11
CA ARG A 217 -9.52 -6.58 36.97
C ARG A 217 -8.00 -6.42 36.97
N PRO A 218 -7.36 -6.63 38.13
CA PRO A 218 -5.92 -6.86 38.18
C PRO A 218 -5.52 -8.04 37.31
N PHE A 219 -4.34 -7.95 36.69
CA PHE A 219 -3.72 -9.08 36.01
C PHE A 219 -2.59 -9.71 36.86
N SER A 220 -2.00 -8.93 37.77
CA SER A 220 -0.90 -9.36 38.63
C SER A 220 -1.33 -9.53 40.09
N SER A 221 -0.56 -10.26 40.87
CA SER A 221 -0.53 -10.13 42.33
C SER A 221 0.72 -9.36 42.75
N SER A 222 0.81 -8.99 44.03
CA SER A 222 2.06 -8.42 44.57
C SER A 222 3.28 -9.35 44.41
N ILE A 223 3.05 -10.66 44.32
CA ILE A 223 4.09 -11.69 44.15
C ILE A 223 4.48 -11.84 42.68
N SER A 224 3.54 -11.75 41.73
CA SER A 224 3.85 -11.90 40.30
C SER A 224 4.40 -10.63 39.67
N TYR A 225 4.01 -9.45 40.17
CA TYR A 225 4.40 -8.18 39.56
C TYR A 225 5.93 -7.92 39.68
N PRO A 226 6.60 -7.43 38.62
CA PRO A 226 8.05 -7.21 38.61
C PRO A 226 8.42 -5.87 39.26
N PHE A 227 8.34 -5.79 40.60
CA PHE A 227 8.82 -4.62 41.33
C PHE A 227 10.34 -4.46 41.26
N PHE A 228 10.80 -3.22 41.08
CA PHE A 228 12.23 -2.90 41.05
C PHE A 228 12.93 -3.30 42.36
N GLY A 229 14.09 -3.94 42.21
CA GLY A 229 14.90 -4.40 43.34
C GLY A 229 14.43 -5.72 43.96
N HIS A 230 13.36 -6.36 43.49
CA HIS A 230 12.83 -7.63 44.02
C HIS A 230 13.11 -8.82 43.09
N SER A 231 14.38 -9.04 42.74
CA SER A 231 14.81 -10.22 41.98
C SER A 231 14.68 -11.50 42.82
N VAL A 232 14.43 -12.62 42.14
CA VAL A 232 14.37 -13.96 42.72
C VAL A 232 15.77 -14.57 42.61
N LEU A 233 16.32 -15.10 43.70
CA LEU A 233 17.73 -15.53 43.72
C LEU A 233 17.92 -16.80 42.88
N ALA A 234 17.00 -17.75 42.94
CA ALA A 234 17.04 -18.95 42.12
C ALA A 234 16.90 -18.66 40.61
N ALA A 235 16.48 -17.45 40.25
CA ALA A 235 16.28 -17.02 38.87
C ALA A 235 17.46 -16.18 38.31
N ALA A 236 18.59 -16.10 39.01
CA ALA A 236 19.71 -15.24 38.64
C ALA A 236 20.22 -15.46 37.19
N ASP A 237 20.15 -16.70 36.71
CA ASP A 237 20.58 -17.09 35.36
C ASP A 237 19.42 -17.22 34.35
N ASP A 238 18.20 -16.83 34.73
CA ASP A 238 17.00 -16.90 33.89
C ASP A 238 16.48 -15.48 33.55
N PRO A 239 16.93 -14.88 32.43
CA PRO A 239 16.52 -13.53 32.07
C PRO A 239 15.01 -13.39 31.80
N ALA A 240 14.31 -14.52 31.55
CA ALA A 240 12.88 -14.53 31.29
C ALA A 240 12.02 -14.80 32.55
N ALA A 241 12.64 -14.90 33.74
CA ALA A 241 11.95 -15.27 34.97
C ALA A 241 10.77 -14.36 35.33
N ALA A 242 10.95 -13.05 35.22
CA ALA A 242 9.89 -12.08 35.51
C ALA A 242 8.67 -12.28 34.57
N SER A 243 8.91 -12.43 33.26
CA SER A 243 7.84 -12.67 32.30
C SER A 243 7.16 -14.02 32.53
N LYS A 244 7.91 -15.08 32.85
CA LYS A 244 7.35 -16.38 33.20
C LYS A 244 6.44 -16.29 34.42
N MET A 245 6.88 -15.64 35.50
CA MET A 245 6.08 -15.47 36.72
C MET A 245 4.78 -14.70 36.45
N SER A 246 4.86 -13.59 35.72
CA SER A 246 3.71 -12.76 35.34
C SER A 246 2.74 -13.51 34.43
N ASN A 247 3.21 -14.13 33.34
CA ASN A 247 2.37 -14.84 32.39
C ASN A 247 1.73 -16.09 33.01
N PHE A 248 2.47 -16.84 33.84
CA PHE A 248 1.93 -17.99 34.54
C PHE A 248 0.79 -17.61 35.49
N PHE A 249 0.99 -16.58 36.32
CA PHE A 249 -0.05 -16.09 37.22
C PHE A 249 -1.25 -15.53 36.44
N GLY A 250 -1.00 -14.66 35.46
CA GLY A 250 -2.04 -14.03 34.66
C GLY A 250 -2.86 -15.03 33.84
N HIS A 251 -2.21 -16.06 33.28
CA HIS A 251 -2.90 -17.16 32.62
C HIS A 251 -3.83 -17.92 33.58
N ARG A 252 -3.34 -18.31 34.77
CA ARG A 252 -4.16 -18.96 35.79
C ARG A 252 -5.35 -18.09 36.21
N LEU A 253 -5.11 -16.79 36.40
CA LEU A 253 -6.16 -15.84 36.78
C LEU A 253 -7.26 -15.75 35.72
N ILE A 254 -6.89 -15.51 34.45
CA ILE A 254 -7.86 -15.41 33.36
C ILE A 254 -8.61 -16.74 33.19
N SER A 255 -7.93 -17.88 33.26
CA SER A 255 -8.56 -19.20 33.11
C SER A 255 -9.48 -19.56 34.29
N GLN A 256 -9.23 -19.03 35.48
CA GLN A 256 -10.13 -19.15 36.63
C GLN A 256 -11.34 -18.22 36.50
N ASP A 257 -11.15 -17.01 35.97
CA ASP A 257 -12.20 -16.01 35.78
C ASP A 257 -13.15 -16.33 34.62
N ILE A 258 -12.60 -16.89 33.54
CA ILE A 258 -13.28 -17.19 32.28
C ILE A 258 -13.29 -18.71 32.09
N ALA A 259 -14.38 -19.33 32.56
CA ALA A 259 -14.55 -20.77 32.41
C ALA A 259 -14.47 -21.20 30.92
N PRO A 260 -13.91 -22.39 30.61
CA PRO A 260 -13.90 -22.92 29.25
C PRO A 260 -15.30 -22.93 28.63
N GLY A 261 -15.43 -22.40 27.40
CA GLY A 261 -16.72 -22.28 26.69
C GLY A 261 -17.59 -21.09 27.12
N SER A 262 -17.12 -20.22 28.02
CA SER A 262 -17.83 -19.00 28.37
C SER A 262 -17.98 -18.05 27.17
N SER A 263 -19.15 -17.44 27.03
CA SER A 263 -19.39 -16.35 26.08
C SER A 263 -18.94 -14.98 26.60
N LYS A 264 -18.35 -14.91 27.80
CA LYS A 264 -17.84 -13.67 28.38
C LYS A 264 -16.73 -13.11 27.51
N ARG A 265 -16.90 -11.87 27.06
CA ARG A 265 -15.86 -11.18 26.29
C ARG A 265 -14.95 -10.38 27.21
N TRP A 266 -13.65 -10.42 26.95
CA TRP A 266 -12.65 -9.76 27.77
C TRP A 266 -11.55 -9.14 26.92
N VAL A 267 -10.94 -8.09 27.46
CA VAL A 267 -9.78 -7.42 26.89
C VAL A 267 -8.66 -7.42 27.93
N ALA A 268 -7.41 -7.58 27.51
CA ALA A 268 -6.25 -7.33 28.36
C ALA A 268 -5.35 -6.27 27.72
N LEU A 269 -4.88 -5.33 28.53
CA LEU A 269 -3.85 -4.36 28.15
C LEU A 269 -2.57 -4.69 28.92
N LEU A 270 -1.56 -5.17 28.20
CA LEU A 270 -0.34 -5.76 28.75
C LEU A 270 0.92 -5.20 28.07
N ASP A 271 2.03 -5.12 28.81
CA ASP A 271 3.35 -4.90 28.22
C ASP A 271 3.62 -5.91 27.10
N GLN A 272 4.27 -5.46 26.03
CA GLN A 272 4.56 -6.27 24.86
C GLN A 272 5.21 -7.62 25.18
N LYS A 273 6.06 -7.70 26.23
CA LYS A 273 6.74 -8.94 26.63
C LYS A 273 5.82 -9.97 27.28
N LEU A 274 4.66 -9.52 27.77
CA LEU A 274 3.65 -10.39 28.39
C LEU A 274 2.50 -10.69 27.42
N ALA A 275 2.20 -9.75 26.53
CA ALA A 275 1.10 -9.86 25.59
C ALA A 275 1.30 -10.97 24.56
N THR A 276 2.48 -11.06 23.96
CA THR A 276 2.82 -12.02 22.90
C THR A 276 4.13 -12.75 23.18
N THR A 277 4.45 -13.76 22.36
CA THR A 277 5.68 -14.55 22.53
C THR A 277 6.93 -13.66 22.49
N HIS A 278 7.73 -13.73 23.56
CA HIS A 278 9.00 -13.01 23.69
C HIS A 278 10.07 -13.95 24.25
N ASP A 279 11.25 -13.98 23.63
CA ASP A 279 12.37 -14.86 24.03
C ASP A 279 11.96 -16.33 24.26
N GLN A 280 11.17 -16.89 23.33
CA GLN A 280 10.63 -18.26 23.40
C GLN A 280 9.63 -18.53 24.55
N VAL A 281 9.26 -17.53 25.34
CA VAL A 281 8.21 -17.65 26.36
C VAL A 281 6.88 -17.21 25.74
N PRO A 282 5.86 -18.09 25.67
CA PRO A 282 4.53 -17.73 25.19
C PRO A 282 3.92 -16.58 26.01
N GLY A 283 3.33 -15.61 25.32
CA GLY A 283 2.56 -14.52 25.91
C GLY A 283 1.11 -14.92 26.19
N ILE A 284 0.35 -14.03 26.81
CA ILE A 284 -1.06 -14.27 27.16
C ILE A 284 -1.93 -14.52 25.92
N ALA A 285 -1.65 -13.86 24.80
CA ALA A 285 -2.37 -14.11 23.55
C ALA A 285 -2.23 -15.57 23.10
N GLU A 286 -1.00 -16.10 23.11
CA GLU A 286 -0.75 -17.51 22.80
C GLU A 286 -1.32 -18.46 23.85
N MET A 287 -1.14 -18.14 25.12
CA MET A 287 -1.56 -19.02 26.22
C MET A 287 -3.09 -19.14 26.32
N GLN A 288 -3.82 -18.10 25.94
CA GLN A 288 -5.29 -18.11 25.90
C GLN A 288 -5.86 -18.45 24.51
N GLY A 289 -5.03 -18.53 23.48
CA GLY A 289 -5.46 -18.79 22.10
C GLY A 289 -6.37 -17.70 21.56
N VAL A 290 -5.96 -16.43 21.70
CA VAL A 290 -6.75 -15.26 21.32
C VAL A 290 -5.96 -14.30 20.43
N VAL A 291 -6.67 -13.37 19.81
CA VAL A 291 -6.08 -12.36 18.91
C VAL A 291 -5.27 -11.33 19.69
N SER A 292 -4.12 -10.95 19.15
CA SER A 292 -3.22 -9.92 19.67
C SER A 292 -3.13 -8.71 18.75
N VAL A 293 -3.19 -7.52 19.34
CA VAL A 293 -3.05 -6.24 18.64
C VAL A 293 -1.94 -5.41 19.28
N HIS A 294 -0.93 -5.01 18.51
CA HIS A 294 0.09 -4.07 18.95
C HIS A 294 -0.34 -2.63 18.76
N VAL A 295 -0.21 -1.80 19.79
CA VAL A 295 -0.41 -0.35 19.63
C VAL A 295 0.94 0.34 19.54
N GLN A 296 1.17 1.03 18.42
CA GLN A 296 2.40 1.78 18.16
C GLN A 296 2.09 3.29 18.20
N ASP A 297 2.80 4.04 19.05
CA ASP A 297 2.70 5.49 19.10
C ASP A 297 3.28 6.12 17.83
N ILE A 298 2.50 6.99 17.17
CA ILE A 298 2.96 7.83 16.06
C ILE A 298 2.75 9.32 16.39
N PRO A 299 3.53 10.24 15.79
CA PRO A 299 3.40 11.66 16.07
C PRO A 299 1.99 12.23 15.85
N ALA A 300 1.65 13.29 16.59
CA ALA A 300 0.39 14.00 16.44
C ALA A 300 0.14 14.44 14.99
N GLY A 301 -1.11 14.34 14.53
CA GLY A 301 -1.52 14.69 13.16
C GLY A 301 -1.22 13.61 12.10
N ARG A 302 -0.57 12.50 12.47
CA ARG A 302 -0.44 11.34 11.59
C ARG A 302 -1.76 10.53 11.59
N PRO A 303 -2.21 10.01 10.43
CA PRO A 303 -3.42 9.20 10.36
C PRO A 303 -3.18 7.83 11.03
N THR A 304 -4.24 7.28 11.64
CA THR A 304 -4.23 5.92 12.17
C THR A 304 -3.95 4.91 11.06
N ARG A 305 -3.07 3.94 11.30
CA ARG A 305 -2.80 2.83 10.36
C ARG A 305 -3.06 1.50 11.02
N ILE A 306 -3.59 0.57 10.25
CA ILE A 306 -3.80 -0.82 10.67
C ILE A 306 -3.04 -1.69 9.69
N SER A 307 -2.19 -2.58 10.19
CA SER A 307 -1.45 -3.58 9.41
C SER A 307 -1.62 -4.97 10.01
N GLU A 308 -1.54 -6.00 9.18
CA GLU A 308 -1.36 -7.38 9.65
C GLU A 308 0.05 -7.52 10.20
N GLY A 309 0.23 -8.37 11.20
CA GLY A 309 1.52 -8.60 11.80
C GLY A 309 2.51 -9.24 10.83
N THR A 310 3.39 -8.43 10.24
CA THR A 310 4.61 -8.86 9.56
C THR A 310 5.84 -8.49 10.39
N ASP A 311 6.89 -9.30 10.28
CA ASP A 311 8.19 -9.07 10.93
C ASP A 311 8.71 -7.66 10.63
N GLY A 312 8.67 -6.77 11.64
CA GLY A 312 9.26 -5.44 11.52
C GLY A 312 10.80 -5.56 11.38
N PRO A 313 11.46 -4.82 10.47
CA PRO A 313 12.89 -4.97 10.22
C PRO A 313 13.80 -4.39 11.32
N HIS A 314 13.25 -3.89 12.42
CA HIS A 314 14.00 -3.16 13.44
C HIS A 314 13.56 -3.50 14.86
N GLN A 315 14.03 -4.65 15.35
CA GLN A 315 14.45 -4.93 16.72
C GLN A 315 14.96 -6.37 16.77
N ASN A 316 16.03 -6.66 17.53
CA ASN A 316 16.76 -7.94 17.53
C ASN A 316 15.95 -9.18 18.04
N THR A 317 14.62 -9.10 18.09
CA THR A 317 13.69 -10.18 18.42
C THR A 317 12.34 -9.90 17.74
N PRO A 318 11.86 -10.76 16.82
CA PRO A 318 10.60 -10.53 16.12
C PRO A 318 9.42 -10.62 17.09
N THR A 319 8.72 -9.50 17.30
CA THR A 319 7.46 -9.47 18.05
C THR A 319 6.29 -9.80 17.13
N ARG A 320 5.73 -11.00 17.32
CA ARG A 320 4.70 -11.57 16.44
C ARG A 320 3.30 -11.28 17.00
N CYS A 321 2.78 -10.08 16.75
CA CYS A 321 1.37 -9.75 16.98
C CYS A 321 0.53 -10.10 15.74
N ASP A 322 -0.78 -10.30 15.87
CA ASP A 322 -1.64 -10.61 14.72
C ASP A 322 -1.98 -9.34 13.92
N PHE A 323 -2.14 -8.20 14.61
CA PHE A 323 -2.31 -6.88 13.99
C PHE A 323 -1.46 -5.82 14.69
N THR A 324 -1.16 -4.73 13.98
CA THR A 324 -0.61 -3.49 14.55
C THR A 324 -1.53 -2.32 14.24
N ILE A 325 -1.84 -1.51 15.25
CA ILE A 325 -2.50 -0.22 15.12
C ILE A 325 -1.49 0.87 15.46
N ALA A 326 -1.03 1.59 14.44
CA ALA A 326 -0.26 2.81 14.62
C ALA A 326 -1.22 3.96 14.90
N PHE A 327 -1.17 4.53 16.11
CA PHE A 327 -2.17 5.49 16.60
C PHE A 327 -1.52 6.74 17.18
N ALA A 328 -2.10 7.90 16.84
CA ALA A 328 -1.46 9.19 17.14
C ALA A 328 -1.40 9.47 18.66
N ASP A 329 -0.20 9.80 19.12
CA ASP A 329 0.07 10.38 20.44
C ASP A 329 0.07 11.91 20.33
N PRO A 330 -0.89 12.61 20.97
CA PRO A 330 -0.94 14.06 21.00
C PRO A 330 0.30 14.73 21.64
N ALA A 331 1.05 14.02 22.48
CA ALA A 331 2.25 14.54 23.14
C ALA A 331 3.50 14.47 22.26
N LEU A 332 3.49 13.66 21.19
CA LEU A 332 4.61 13.56 20.25
C LEU A 332 4.48 14.64 19.17
N PRO A 333 5.43 15.60 19.08
CA PRO A 333 5.35 16.68 18.10
C PRO A 333 5.45 16.12 16.68
N GLY A 334 4.48 16.45 15.83
CA GLY A 334 4.47 16.09 14.41
C GLY A 334 5.26 17.08 13.57
N ILE A 335 6.16 16.59 12.71
CA ILE A 335 6.68 17.39 11.59
C ILE A 335 5.51 17.59 10.60
N PRO A 336 5.16 18.83 10.22
CA PRO A 336 4.14 19.08 9.21
C PRO A 336 4.45 18.29 7.94
N LEU A 337 3.46 17.55 7.45
CA LEU A 337 3.58 16.94 6.13
C LEU A 337 3.72 18.04 5.08
N PRO A 338 4.53 17.84 4.03
CA PRO A 338 4.52 18.76 2.89
C PRO A 338 3.10 18.86 2.30
N PRO A 339 2.81 19.87 1.47
CA PRO A 339 1.52 19.93 0.79
C PRO A 339 1.35 18.75 -0.18
N ALA A 340 0.11 18.33 -0.38
CA ALA A 340 -0.23 17.36 -1.42
C ALA A 340 0.11 17.95 -2.80
N THR A 341 0.57 17.09 -3.70
CA THR A 341 0.90 17.40 -5.08
C THR A 341 -0.22 16.93 -6.01
N PRO A 342 -0.31 17.45 -7.26
CA PRO A 342 -1.30 16.97 -8.24
C PRO A 342 -1.24 15.46 -8.53
N VAL A 343 -0.05 14.85 -8.43
CA VAL A 343 0.14 13.39 -8.51
C VAL A 343 -0.61 12.69 -7.37
N ASP A 344 -0.49 13.23 -6.16
CA ASP A 344 -1.12 12.69 -4.96
C ASP A 344 -2.66 12.73 -5.13
N ASP A 345 -3.21 13.87 -5.55
CA ASP A 345 -4.66 14.02 -5.81
C ASP A 345 -5.18 13.06 -6.88
N MET A 346 -4.42 12.86 -7.97
CA MET A 346 -4.81 11.95 -9.04
C MET A 346 -4.83 10.51 -8.56
N LEU A 347 -3.77 10.06 -7.88
CA LEU A 347 -3.67 8.70 -7.39
C LEU A 347 -4.70 8.44 -6.28
N ILE A 348 -4.97 9.42 -5.40
CA ILE A 348 -6.02 9.31 -4.37
C ILE A 348 -7.36 9.02 -5.03
N ARG A 349 -7.67 9.69 -6.15
CA ARG A 349 -8.88 9.43 -6.93
C ARG A 349 -8.84 8.06 -7.60
N GLU A 350 -7.69 7.63 -8.10
CA GLU A 350 -7.54 6.39 -8.87
C GLU A 350 -7.61 5.13 -8.01
N LEU A 351 -7.07 5.19 -6.80
CA LEU A 351 -6.93 4.05 -5.89
C LEU A 351 -8.03 4.02 -4.82
N ARG A 352 -9.09 4.85 -4.92
CA ARG A 352 -10.20 4.85 -3.95
C ARG A 352 -10.73 3.42 -3.74
N GLY A 353 -10.70 2.96 -2.49
CA GLY A 353 -11.10 1.61 -2.09
C GLY A 353 -9.96 0.58 -1.96
N SER A 354 -8.76 0.86 -2.49
CA SER A 354 -7.55 0.02 -2.33
C SER A 354 -6.61 0.51 -1.22
N VAL A 355 -6.81 1.74 -0.75
CA VAL A 355 -6.02 2.38 0.31
C VAL A 355 -6.99 3.01 1.31
N ALA A 356 -6.75 2.82 2.61
CA ALA A 356 -7.66 3.21 3.69
C ALA A 356 -8.06 4.70 3.62
N GLU A 357 -9.35 4.98 3.77
CA GLU A 357 -9.87 6.35 3.82
C GLU A 357 -9.19 7.14 4.95
N GLY A 358 -8.49 8.23 4.61
CA GLY A 358 -7.86 9.12 5.59
C GLY A 358 -6.39 9.42 5.34
N GLU A 359 -5.75 8.73 4.39
CA GLU A 359 -4.38 9.04 4.02
C GLU A 359 -4.32 10.27 3.08
N HIS A 360 -4.04 11.45 3.63
CA HIS A 360 -3.54 12.56 2.81
C HIS A 360 -2.09 12.24 2.43
N TRP A 361 -1.88 11.89 1.16
CA TRP A 361 -0.57 11.52 0.66
C TRP A 361 0.24 12.76 0.36
N ALA A 362 1.29 13.00 1.14
CA ALA A 362 2.21 14.07 0.84
C ALA A 362 3.66 13.64 1.08
N GLY A 363 4.56 14.26 0.31
CA GLY A 363 5.99 13.97 0.33
C GLY A 363 6.36 12.83 -0.61
N GLN A 364 7.55 12.25 -0.40
CA GLN A 364 7.99 11.07 -1.13
C GLN A 364 7.41 9.82 -0.47
N TYR A 365 6.83 8.95 -1.29
CA TYR A 365 6.26 7.68 -0.90
C TYR A 365 6.06 6.81 -2.14
N GLY A 366 5.74 5.54 -1.92
CA GLY A 366 5.33 4.63 -2.97
C GLY A 366 4.39 3.57 -2.45
N PHE A 367 4.31 2.47 -3.20
CA PHE A 367 3.32 1.43 -3.03
C PHE A 367 3.96 0.05 -3.17
N VAL A 368 3.43 -0.93 -2.46
CA VAL A 368 3.69 -2.35 -2.66
C VAL A 368 2.43 -3.04 -3.15
N HIS A 369 2.60 -4.08 -3.95
CA HIS A 369 1.48 -4.83 -4.50
C HIS A 369 1.04 -5.91 -3.50
N GLY A 370 -0.14 -5.75 -2.91
CA GLY A 370 -0.70 -6.70 -1.94
C GLY A 370 -1.18 -8.01 -2.57
N GLU A 371 -1.54 -8.99 -1.74
CA GLU A 371 -1.96 -10.34 -2.17
C GLU A 371 -3.21 -10.32 -3.06
N ASN A 372 -4.13 -9.39 -2.82
CA ASN A 372 -5.37 -9.23 -3.58
C ASN A 372 -5.25 -8.31 -4.80
N THR A 373 -4.04 -8.12 -5.35
CA THR A 373 -3.77 -7.22 -6.49
C THR A 373 -4.03 -5.73 -6.23
N THR A 374 -4.14 -5.33 -4.97
CA THR A 374 -4.36 -3.95 -4.54
C THR A 374 -3.03 -3.27 -4.21
N TRP A 375 -2.87 -2.03 -4.66
CA TRP A 375 -1.73 -1.19 -4.25
C TRP A 375 -1.91 -0.74 -2.81
N LEU A 376 -0.94 -1.10 -1.95
CA LEU A 376 -0.87 -0.67 -0.56
C LEU A 376 0.24 0.36 -0.43
N ARG A 377 -0.04 1.49 0.24
CA ARG A 377 0.95 2.54 0.43
C ARG A 377 2.06 2.05 1.36
N VAL A 378 3.31 2.31 1.00
CA VAL A 378 4.47 2.03 1.85
C VAL A 378 4.53 3.06 2.98
N PRO A 379 4.65 2.63 4.24
CA PRO A 379 4.87 3.53 5.36
C PRO A 379 6.11 4.42 5.13
N PRO A 380 6.10 5.72 5.47
CA PRO A 380 7.27 6.60 5.31
C PRO A 380 8.56 6.07 5.96
N GLU A 381 8.43 5.33 7.06
CA GLU A 381 9.51 4.65 7.77
C GLU A 381 10.12 3.47 7.00
N GLU A 382 9.36 2.85 6.10
CA GLU A 382 9.79 1.74 5.23
C GLU A 382 10.12 2.21 3.81
N TRP A 383 9.76 3.46 3.48
CA TRP A 383 10.08 4.07 2.20
C TRP A 383 11.56 4.45 2.18
N THR A 384 12.35 3.66 1.45
CA THR A 384 13.75 3.99 1.21
C THR A 384 13.85 5.18 0.27
N ALA A 385 14.61 6.21 0.64
CA ALA A 385 14.82 7.36 -0.26
C ALA A 385 15.54 6.93 -1.55
N ASP A 386 15.37 7.71 -2.61
CA ASP A 386 16.08 7.49 -3.88
C ASP A 386 17.59 7.52 -3.64
N SER A 387 18.28 6.49 -4.14
CA SER A 387 19.74 6.43 -4.10
C SER A 387 20.34 7.13 -5.33
N PRO A 388 21.58 7.64 -5.24
CA PRO A 388 22.30 8.13 -6.41
C PRO A 388 22.40 7.04 -7.49
N MET A 389 22.43 7.43 -8.77
CA MET A 389 22.58 6.48 -9.87
C MET A 389 23.84 5.62 -9.68
N THR A 390 23.67 4.31 -9.82
CA THR A 390 24.79 3.36 -9.84
C THR A 390 25.67 3.56 -11.07
N ALA A 391 26.90 3.04 -11.04
CA ALA A 391 27.81 3.11 -12.19
C ALA A 391 27.22 2.47 -13.46
N ILE A 392 26.41 1.42 -13.30
CA ILE A 392 25.70 0.77 -14.42
C ILE A 392 24.65 1.72 -14.98
N GLN A 393 23.79 2.30 -14.13
CA GLN A 393 22.77 3.27 -14.56
C GLN A 393 23.40 4.47 -15.27
N GLN A 394 24.51 5.00 -14.77
CA GLN A 394 25.25 6.08 -15.42
C GLN A 394 25.79 5.67 -16.80
N SER A 395 26.29 4.44 -16.93
CA SER A 395 26.82 3.90 -18.19
C SER A 395 25.74 3.68 -19.24
N LEU A 396 24.49 3.54 -18.84
CA LEU A 396 23.35 3.32 -19.72
C LEU A 396 22.71 4.63 -20.24
N ALA A 397 22.87 5.74 -19.51
CA ALA A 397 22.27 7.02 -19.86
C ALA A 397 22.85 7.64 -21.15
N ASP A 398 21.99 8.14 -22.05
CA ASP A 398 22.34 8.92 -23.25
C ASP A 398 22.18 10.43 -23.02
N ALA A 399 23.16 11.02 -22.33
CA ALA A 399 23.18 12.46 -22.03
C ALA A 399 23.16 13.37 -23.28
N THR A 400 23.24 12.83 -24.51
CA THR A 400 23.03 13.62 -25.73
C THR A 400 21.56 13.97 -25.95
N TYR A 401 20.65 13.02 -25.67
CA TYR A 401 19.22 13.12 -26.00
C TYR A 401 18.30 13.07 -24.78
N GLU A 402 18.76 12.48 -23.68
CA GLU A 402 18.00 12.35 -22.45
C GLU A 402 18.08 13.63 -21.60
N MET A 403 17.03 13.85 -20.82
CA MET A 403 17.00 14.90 -19.82
C MET A 403 17.83 14.53 -18.58
N PRO A 404 18.54 15.48 -17.94
CA PRO A 404 19.28 15.21 -16.70
C PRO A 404 18.37 14.75 -15.56
N LEU A 405 18.84 13.82 -14.73
CA LEU A 405 18.03 13.21 -13.66
C LEU A 405 17.48 14.23 -12.65
N ASP A 406 18.25 15.27 -12.33
CA ASP A 406 17.84 16.35 -11.42
C ASP A 406 16.68 17.20 -11.95
N THR A 407 16.43 17.15 -13.27
CA THR A 407 15.29 17.83 -13.90
C THR A 407 14.00 16.99 -13.91
N ARG A 408 14.08 15.71 -13.55
CA ARG A 408 13.00 14.72 -13.67
C ARG A 408 11.67 15.16 -13.07
N THR A 409 11.66 15.66 -11.83
CA THR A 409 10.43 16.12 -11.16
C THR A 409 9.79 17.28 -11.92
N THR A 410 10.60 18.23 -12.38
CA THR A 410 10.08 19.38 -13.14
C THR A 410 9.61 18.98 -14.54
N LEU A 411 10.33 18.07 -15.20
CA LEU A 411 9.93 17.52 -16.50
C LEU A 411 8.61 16.75 -16.40
N HIS A 412 8.41 15.96 -15.34
CA HIS A 412 7.17 15.25 -15.06
C HIS A 412 6.00 16.23 -14.89
N THR A 413 6.21 17.31 -14.13
CA THR A 413 5.22 18.40 -13.98
C THR A 413 4.87 19.03 -15.32
N LEU A 414 5.87 19.35 -16.15
CA LEU A 414 5.65 19.93 -17.49
C LEU A 414 4.89 18.97 -18.43
N ALA A 415 5.18 17.68 -18.36
CA ALA A 415 4.57 16.67 -19.23
C ALA A 415 3.11 16.36 -18.84
N ASN A 416 2.81 16.32 -17.55
CA ASN A 416 1.55 15.76 -17.05
C ASN A 416 0.56 16.79 -16.47
N PHE A 417 1.06 17.90 -15.93
CA PHE A 417 0.24 18.83 -15.13
C PHE A 417 0.20 20.25 -15.68
N GLU A 418 1.25 20.68 -16.39
CA GLU A 418 1.25 21.99 -17.03
C GLU A 418 0.58 21.94 -18.41
N ARG A 419 -0.44 22.77 -18.58
CA ARG A 419 -1.15 22.88 -19.86
C ARG A 419 -0.18 23.44 -20.91
N LYS A 420 0.16 22.61 -21.90
CA LYS A 420 1.15 22.95 -22.95
C LYS A 420 2.57 23.11 -22.38
N GLY A 421 2.91 22.40 -21.31
CA GLY A 421 4.21 22.47 -20.64
C GLY A 421 5.42 22.26 -21.55
N LEU A 422 5.33 21.33 -22.50
CA LEU A 422 6.41 21.01 -23.44
C LEU A 422 6.20 21.63 -24.84
N ASP A 423 5.20 22.48 -25.01
CA ASP A 423 4.89 23.14 -26.28
C ASP A 423 5.69 24.44 -26.39
N MET A 424 6.61 24.51 -27.35
CA MET A 424 7.55 25.62 -27.47
C MET A 424 6.91 26.95 -27.90
N GLU A 425 5.65 26.93 -28.33
CA GLU A 425 4.91 28.14 -28.75
C GLU A 425 4.34 28.96 -27.57
N TYR A 426 4.38 28.44 -26.33
CA TYR A 426 3.80 29.07 -25.14
C TYR A 426 4.88 29.64 -24.23
N PHE A 427 4.56 30.51 -23.27
CA PHE A 427 5.55 31.09 -22.36
C PHE A 427 5.25 30.72 -20.90
N PHE A 428 6.29 30.50 -20.09
CA PHE A 428 6.20 30.30 -18.64
C PHE A 428 7.01 31.37 -17.92
N GLU A 429 6.40 32.01 -16.92
CA GLU A 429 7.10 33.00 -16.07
C GLU A 429 8.03 32.33 -15.05
N ASP A 430 7.77 31.08 -14.66
CA ASP A 430 8.61 30.32 -13.74
C ASP A 430 9.95 29.94 -14.41
N THR A 431 11.03 30.49 -13.88
CA THR A 431 12.39 30.32 -14.42
C THR A 431 12.90 28.90 -14.35
N LYS A 432 12.46 28.10 -13.36
CA LYS A 432 12.83 26.69 -13.23
C LYS A 432 12.14 25.86 -14.31
N LEU A 433 10.84 26.09 -14.52
CA LEU A 433 10.08 25.44 -15.59
C LEU A 433 10.69 25.78 -16.97
N ASP A 434 10.98 27.05 -17.21
CA ASP A 434 11.54 27.51 -18.48
C ASP A 434 12.94 26.92 -18.75
N THR A 435 13.81 26.83 -17.74
CA THR A 435 15.15 26.25 -17.88
C THR A 435 15.10 24.77 -18.30
N VAL A 436 14.25 23.98 -17.65
CA VAL A 436 14.07 22.56 -18.00
C VAL A 436 13.46 22.42 -19.39
N ARG A 437 12.47 23.25 -19.71
CA ARG A 437 11.84 23.26 -21.03
C ARG A 437 12.81 23.63 -22.17
N ASN A 438 13.69 24.61 -21.96
CA ASN A 438 14.72 24.99 -22.93
C ASN A 438 15.74 23.87 -23.14
N THR A 439 16.11 23.18 -22.06
CA THR A 439 16.97 21.98 -22.14
C THR A 439 16.29 20.89 -22.97
N PHE A 440 15.01 20.59 -22.69
CA PHE A 440 14.20 19.65 -23.47
C PHE A 440 14.16 20.02 -24.96
N ALA A 441 13.92 21.29 -25.29
CA ALA A 441 13.88 21.75 -26.67
C ALA A 441 15.21 21.52 -27.41
N GLN A 442 16.34 21.74 -26.72
CA GLN A 442 17.67 21.50 -27.27
C GLN A 442 17.93 20.00 -27.49
N ARG A 443 17.57 19.15 -26.52
CA ARG A 443 17.70 17.68 -26.64
C ARG A 443 16.86 17.14 -27.78
N ARG A 444 15.61 17.59 -27.89
CA ARG A 444 14.67 17.23 -28.97
C ARG A 444 15.21 17.63 -30.34
N LYS A 445 15.74 18.84 -30.48
CA LYS A 445 16.35 19.32 -31.73
C LYS A 445 17.57 18.50 -32.14
N ASN A 446 18.44 18.15 -31.18
CA ASN A 446 19.58 17.28 -31.45
C ASN A 446 19.13 15.90 -31.94
N LEU A 447 18.17 15.28 -31.24
CA LEU A 447 17.64 13.98 -31.62
C LEU A 447 16.99 14.01 -33.00
N GLN A 448 16.18 15.02 -33.31
CA GLN A 448 15.54 15.16 -34.62
C GLN A 448 16.58 15.21 -35.75
N LYS A 449 17.63 16.01 -35.56
CA LYS A 449 18.70 16.17 -36.55
C LYS A 449 19.41 14.84 -36.81
N ASP A 450 19.80 14.13 -35.77
CA ASP A 450 20.61 12.92 -35.89
C ASP A 450 19.76 11.73 -36.38
N ALA A 451 18.51 11.65 -35.90
CA ALA A 451 17.57 10.61 -36.29
C ALA A 451 17.22 10.64 -37.78
N ALA A 452 17.33 11.78 -38.47
CA ALA A 452 17.12 11.87 -39.91
C ALA A 452 18.04 10.93 -40.71
N THR A 453 19.21 10.58 -40.17
CA THR A 453 20.21 9.70 -40.78
C THR A 453 19.85 8.22 -40.71
N ILE A 454 18.83 7.83 -39.94
CA ILE A 454 18.45 6.43 -39.72
C ILE A 454 18.05 5.71 -41.02
N ARG A 455 17.56 6.47 -42.01
CA ARG A 455 17.16 5.98 -43.34
C ARG A 455 18.31 5.35 -44.12
N SER A 456 19.54 5.76 -43.82
CA SER A 456 20.77 5.25 -44.42
C SER A 456 21.62 4.48 -43.41
N ALA A 457 21.05 4.04 -42.29
CA ALA A 457 21.78 3.28 -41.29
C ALA A 457 22.24 1.93 -41.86
N GLN A 458 23.47 1.54 -41.55
CA GLN A 458 23.95 0.20 -41.84
C GLN A 458 23.23 -0.79 -40.91
N LEU A 459 22.49 -1.71 -41.51
CA LEU A 459 21.70 -2.70 -40.77
C LEU A 459 22.51 -3.98 -40.53
N PRO A 460 22.36 -4.64 -39.37
CA PRO A 460 22.91 -5.96 -39.13
C PRO A 460 22.28 -7.01 -40.06
N PRO A 461 22.93 -8.18 -40.25
CA PRO A 461 22.34 -9.30 -40.99
C PRO A 461 21.01 -9.74 -40.37
N ARG A 462 20.02 -10.03 -41.23
CA ARG A 462 18.72 -10.53 -40.79
C ARG A 462 18.80 -12.03 -40.49
N PRO A 463 18.11 -12.51 -39.43
CA PRO A 463 18.05 -13.93 -39.12
C PRO A 463 17.24 -14.68 -40.19
N THR A 464 17.54 -15.96 -40.39
CA THR A 464 16.75 -16.81 -41.27
C THR A 464 15.37 -17.06 -40.67
N LEU A 465 14.31 -16.67 -41.38
CA LEU A 465 12.93 -16.85 -40.95
C LEU A 465 12.54 -18.34 -41.01
N PRO A 466 12.20 -18.98 -39.87
CA PRO A 466 11.81 -20.39 -39.85
C PRO A 466 10.42 -20.63 -40.45
N ALA A 467 10.16 -21.80 -41.03
CA ALA A 467 8.80 -22.19 -41.36
C ALA A 467 7.99 -22.38 -40.06
N ILE A 468 6.82 -21.73 -39.97
CA ILE A 468 5.93 -21.81 -38.82
C ILE A 468 4.63 -22.49 -39.22
N GLU A 469 4.25 -23.52 -38.48
CA GLU A 469 2.94 -24.16 -38.62
C GLU A 469 1.84 -23.17 -38.21
N PRO A 470 0.80 -22.94 -39.05
CA PRO A 470 -0.21 -21.92 -38.77
C PRO A 470 -0.89 -22.08 -37.41
N GLN A 471 -1.10 -23.31 -36.96
CA GLN A 471 -1.79 -23.63 -35.71
C GLN A 471 -0.82 -23.80 -34.51
N THR A 472 0.41 -23.30 -34.59
CA THR A 472 1.32 -23.33 -33.45
C THR A 472 0.77 -22.52 -32.27
N SER A 473 1.03 -22.97 -31.05
CA SER A 473 0.80 -22.15 -29.86
C SER A 473 1.76 -20.96 -29.81
N THR A 474 1.42 -19.91 -29.06
CA THR A 474 2.32 -18.77 -28.82
C THR A 474 3.63 -19.19 -28.14
N ALA A 475 3.56 -20.16 -27.22
CA ALA A 475 4.72 -20.79 -26.62
C ALA A 475 5.62 -21.48 -27.66
N GLY A 476 5.04 -22.34 -28.52
CA GLY A 476 5.78 -23.03 -29.58
C GLY A 476 6.36 -22.08 -30.63
N LEU A 477 5.66 -20.97 -30.92
CA LEU A 477 6.18 -19.90 -31.76
C LEU A 477 7.44 -19.29 -31.15
N LEU A 478 7.37 -18.81 -29.90
CA LEU A 478 8.50 -18.15 -29.24
C LEU A 478 9.71 -19.10 -29.10
N GLU A 479 9.49 -20.36 -28.73
CA GLU A 479 10.56 -21.37 -28.69
C GLU A 479 11.24 -21.55 -30.04
N THR A 480 10.46 -21.57 -31.13
CA THR A 480 11.01 -21.68 -32.48
C THR A 480 11.81 -20.44 -32.84
N LEU A 481 11.26 -19.25 -32.65
CA LEU A 481 11.93 -17.99 -32.99
C LEU A 481 13.25 -17.79 -32.24
N TYR A 482 13.29 -18.10 -30.93
CA TYR A 482 14.51 -17.96 -30.11
C TYR A 482 15.63 -18.98 -30.43
N ARG A 483 15.40 -19.92 -31.36
CA ARG A 483 16.48 -20.74 -31.96
C ARG A 483 17.17 -20.04 -33.12
N HIS A 484 16.55 -19.00 -33.68
CA HIS A 484 17.02 -18.29 -34.87
C HIS A 484 17.44 -16.84 -34.60
N THR A 485 17.02 -16.26 -33.47
CA THR A 485 17.38 -14.89 -33.08
C THR A 485 17.46 -14.75 -31.56
N GLU A 486 18.21 -13.75 -31.11
CA GLU A 486 18.22 -13.32 -29.71
C GLU A 486 17.13 -12.28 -29.42
N GLY A 487 16.56 -11.63 -30.44
CA GLY A 487 15.65 -10.51 -30.29
C GLY A 487 14.33 -10.71 -31.03
N ILE A 488 13.22 -10.61 -30.28
CA ILE A 488 11.86 -10.62 -30.85
C ILE A 488 11.21 -9.27 -30.62
N VAL A 489 10.60 -8.68 -31.65
CA VAL A 489 9.93 -7.38 -31.58
C VAL A 489 8.43 -7.57 -31.82
N ILE A 490 7.61 -7.31 -30.81
CA ILE A 490 6.16 -7.34 -30.91
C ILE A 490 5.68 -5.94 -31.33
N GLY A 491 5.17 -5.86 -32.55
CA GLY A 491 4.37 -4.76 -33.07
C GLY A 491 2.92 -4.91 -32.65
N GLU A 492 2.36 -3.88 -32.03
CA GLU A 492 0.98 -3.85 -31.57
C GLU A 492 0.23 -2.58 -32.02
N SER A 493 -1.10 -2.66 -31.88
CA SER A 493 -1.89 -1.47 -31.60
C SER A 493 -2.00 -1.32 -30.09
N HIS A 494 -1.79 -0.13 -29.52
CA HIS A 494 -1.61 0.00 -28.07
C HIS A 494 -2.83 -0.42 -27.22
N PHE A 495 -4.04 -0.33 -27.79
CA PHE A 495 -5.28 -0.81 -27.16
C PHE A 495 -5.44 -2.34 -27.20
N SER A 496 -4.59 -3.05 -27.96
CA SER A 496 -4.66 -4.50 -28.14
C SER A 496 -4.44 -5.22 -26.81
N VAL A 497 -5.29 -6.20 -26.53
CA VAL A 497 -5.16 -7.10 -25.39
C VAL A 497 -4.14 -8.20 -25.71
N SER A 498 -4.11 -8.66 -26.97
CA SER A 498 -3.36 -9.84 -27.42
C SER A 498 -1.86 -9.73 -27.25
N SER A 499 -1.27 -8.57 -27.53
CA SER A 499 0.16 -8.33 -27.41
C SER A 499 0.66 -8.47 -25.97
N LYS A 500 -0.05 -7.83 -25.04
CA LYS A 500 0.22 -7.92 -23.60
C LYS A 500 -0.06 -9.32 -23.07
N LYS A 501 -1.16 -9.95 -23.53
CA LYS A 501 -1.49 -11.36 -23.25
C LYS A 501 -0.39 -12.31 -23.71
N LEU A 502 0.12 -12.14 -24.93
CA LEU A 502 1.18 -12.97 -25.48
C LEU A 502 2.40 -12.97 -24.56
N ILE A 503 2.85 -11.79 -24.12
CA ILE A 503 4.01 -11.68 -23.24
C ILE A 503 3.68 -12.24 -21.85
N ILE A 504 2.61 -11.78 -21.20
CA ILE A 504 2.26 -12.15 -19.82
C ILE A 504 2.08 -13.67 -19.68
N ASP A 505 1.33 -14.31 -20.58
CA ASP A 505 1.08 -15.75 -20.52
C ASP A 505 2.36 -16.57 -20.76
N ASN A 506 3.35 -16.00 -21.45
CA ASN A 506 4.60 -16.68 -21.77
C ASN A 506 5.78 -16.28 -20.89
N LEU A 507 5.61 -15.42 -19.86
CA LEU A 507 6.69 -15.06 -18.93
C LEU A 507 7.43 -16.28 -18.32
N PRO A 508 6.74 -17.35 -17.87
CA PRO A 508 7.43 -18.57 -17.40
C PRO A 508 8.29 -19.23 -18.48
N LEU A 509 7.87 -19.17 -19.74
CA LEU A 509 8.63 -19.69 -20.87
C LEU A 509 9.82 -18.78 -21.19
N LEU A 510 9.61 -17.46 -21.27
CA LEU A 510 10.65 -16.47 -21.54
C LEU A 510 11.80 -16.60 -20.54
N ALA A 511 11.49 -16.74 -19.25
CA ALA A 511 12.48 -17.00 -18.21
C ALA A 511 13.27 -18.30 -18.46
N ARG A 512 12.59 -19.40 -18.81
CA ARG A 512 13.23 -20.68 -19.15
C ARG A 512 14.09 -20.62 -20.42
N GLN A 513 13.71 -19.80 -21.39
CA GLN A 513 14.47 -19.55 -22.61
C GLN A 513 15.66 -18.60 -22.40
N ASN A 514 15.87 -18.13 -21.16
CA ASN A 514 16.90 -17.17 -20.76
C ASN A 514 16.75 -15.81 -21.45
N VAL A 515 15.50 -15.42 -21.74
CA VAL A 515 15.17 -14.03 -22.09
C VAL A 515 15.32 -13.21 -20.81
N LYS A 516 16.07 -12.10 -20.87
CA LYS A 516 16.41 -11.29 -19.71
C LYS A 516 15.71 -9.94 -19.69
N THR A 517 15.44 -9.37 -20.86
CA THR A 517 14.97 -7.99 -20.96
C THR A 517 13.72 -7.87 -21.83
N LEU A 518 12.75 -7.11 -21.32
CA LEU A 518 11.60 -6.57 -22.02
C LEU A 518 11.83 -5.07 -22.29
N TYR A 519 12.04 -4.70 -23.55
CA TYR A 519 12.14 -3.31 -23.99
C TYR A 519 10.74 -2.75 -24.32
N MET A 520 10.39 -1.56 -23.83
CA MET A 520 9.03 -1.02 -23.97
C MET A 520 8.98 0.41 -24.51
N GLU A 521 8.22 0.60 -25.59
CA GLU A 521 7.76 1.92 -26.03
C GLU A 521 6.87 2.57 -24.94
N HIS A 522 6.75 3.90 -24.98
CA HIS A 522 5.98 4.74 -24.03
C HIS A 522 6.57 4.85 -22.64
N LEU A 523 7.51 3.97 -22.27
CA LEU A 523 8.35 4.20 -21.10
C LEU A 523 9.55 5.05 -21.50
N LEU A 524 9.76 6.14 -20.75
CA LEU A 524 10.76 7.15 -21.02
C LEU A 524 11.97 6.92 -20.10
N THR A 525 13.18 6.85 -20.66
CA THR A 525 14.40 6.57 -19.89
C THR A 525 14.66 7.66 -18.84
N ASP A 526 14.38 8.92 -19.21
CA ASP A 526 14.60 10.12 -18.39
C ASP A 526 13.47 10.43 -17.39
N LEU A 527 12.33 9.75 -17.49
CA LEU A 527 11.23 9.89 -16.53
C LEU A 527 10.94 8.63 -15.72
N HIS A 528 11.12 7.43 -16.27
CA HIS A 528 10.63 6.19 -15.67
C HIS A 528 11.73 5.21 -15.28
N GLN A 529 12.91 5.20 -15.94
CA GLN A 529 13.88 4.11 -15.74
C GLN A 529 14.39 4.00 -14.31
N ALA A 530 14.68 5.11 -13.63
CA ALA A 530 15.10 5.08 -12.23
C ALA A 530 14.01 4.53 -11.29
N ASP A 531 12.73 4.76 -11.58
CA ASP A 531 11.63 4.19 -10.78
C ASP A 531 11.39 2.71 -11.12
N LEU A 532 11.60 2.32 -12.38
CA LEU A 532 11.56 0.92 -12.81
C LEU A 532 12.66 0.14 -12.11
N ASP A 533 13.91 0.62 -12.14
CA ASP A 533 15.04 -0.03 -11.47
C ASP A 533 14.74 -0.22 -9.98
N ARG A 534 14.28 0.84 -9.30
CA ARG A 534 13.83 0.78 -7.91
C ARG A 534 12.75 -0.28 -7.68
N PHE A 535 11.71 -0.29 -8.52
CA PHE A 535 10.62 -1.25 -8.38
C PHE A 535 11.14 -2.68 -8.53
N PHE A 536 12.01 -2.94 -9.50
CA PHE A 536 12.61 -4.26 -9.71
C PHE A 536 13.49 -4.69 -8.53
N GLU A 537 14.30 -3.79 -7.98
CA GLU A 537 15.18 -4.06 -6.83
C GLU A 537 14.41 -4.26 -5.52
N THR A 538 13.45 -3.37 -5.21
CA THR A 538 12.84 -3.28 -3.88
C THR A 538 11.42 -3.83 -3.81
N GLY A 539 10.74 -3.96 -4.95
CA GLY A 539 9.29 -4.23 -5.01
C GLY A 539 8.42 -3.03 -4.67
N GLN A 540 9.01 -1.87 -4.38
CA GLN A 540 8.29 -0.64 -4.07
C GLN A 540 8.12 0.22 -5.34
N MET A 541 6.86 0.37 -5.77
CA MET A 541 6.43 1.20 -6.90
C MET A 541 6.37 2.67 -6.46
N SER A 542 7.11 3.57 -7.11
CA SER A 542 7.01 5.01 -6.80
C SER A 542 5.63 5.56 -7.18
N LYS A 543 5.24 6.67 -6.54
CA LYS A 543 4.00 7.36 -6.91
C LYS A 543 4.02 7.89 -8.35
N THR A 544 5.16 8.37 -8.83
CA THR A 544 5.31 8.90 -10.20
C THR A 544 5.16 7.80 -11.24
N LEU A 545 5.84 6.67 -11.07
CA LEU A 545 5.72 5.54 -12.00
C LEU A 545 4.31 4.96 -11.98
N LEU A 546 3.69 4.76 -10.81
CA LEU A 546 2.31 4.27 -10.75
C LEU A 546 1.35 5.24 -11.46
N HIS A 547 1.53 6.54 -11.25
CA HIS A 547 0.76 7.57 -11.94
C HIS A 547 0.89 7.44 -13.47
N ASP A 548 2.12 7.32 -13.97
CA ASP A 548 2.38 7.28 -15.41
C ASP A 548 1.84 6.00 -16.06
N LEU A 549 1.93 4.86 -15.38
CA LEU A 549 1.33 3.60 -15.85
C LEU A 549 -0.21 3.67 -15.90
N LYS A 550 -0.85 4.27 -14.89
CA LYS A 550 -2.30 4.51 -14.90
C LYS A 550 -2.72 5.44 -16.03
N ILE A 551 -1.94 6.49 -16.30
CA ILE A 551 -2.19 7.40 -17.45
C ILE A 551 -2.02 6.64 -18.76
N LEU A 552 -0.98 5.82 -18.89
CA LEU A 552 -0.70 5.07 -20.10
C LEU A 552 -1.84 4.11 -20.46
N ASP A 553 -2.27 3.30 -19.50
CA ASP A 553 -3.38 2.36 -19.66
C ASP A 553 -4.69 3.07 -20.02
N ARG A 554 -5.01 4.17 -19.32
CA ARG A 554 -6.20 4.98 -19.62
C ARG A 554 -6.12 5.64 -21.00
N GLY A 555 -4.95 6.18 -21.34
CA GLY A 555 -4.70 6.89 -22.60
C GLY A 555 -4.90 5.98 -23.80
N HIS A 556 -4.43 4.73 -23.70
CA HIS A 556 -4.60 3.72 -24.74
C HIS A 556 -5.87 2.88 -24.63
N ARG A 557 -6.66 3.07 -23.57
CA ARG A 557 -7.90 2.30 -23.31
C ARG A 557 -7.62 0.79 -23.37
N THR A 558 -6.59 0.37 -22.64
CA THR A 558 -6.20 -1.04 -22.51
C THR A 558 -7.34 -1.86 -21.87
N ASP A 559 -7.10 -3.17 -21.71
CA ASP A 559 -8.04 -4.12 -21.13
C ASP A 559 -8.86 -3.56 -19.94
N PRO A 560 -10.19 -3.40 -20.08
CA PRO A 560 -11.06 -2.91 -19.01
C PRO A 560 -11.05 -3.78 -17.75
N ASP A 561 -10.80 -5.08 -17.91
CA ASP A 561 -10.69 -6.04 -16.80
C ASP A 561 -9.33 -5.92 -16.08
N LYS A 562 -8.42 -5.09 -16.62
CA LYS A 562 -7.08 -4.79 -16.08
C LYS A 562 -6.20 -6.04 -15.93
N VAL A 563 -6.46 -7.09 -16.71
CA VAL A 563 -5.68 -8.32 -16.70
C VAL A 563 -4.47 -8.19 -17.62
N TYR A 564 -4.68 -7.65 -18.83
CA TYR A 564 -3.66 -7.48 -19.85
C TYR A 564 -3.48 -6.00 -20.24
N ASN A 565 -2.90 -5.24 -19.33
CA ASN A 565 -2.54 -3.83 -19.50
C ASN A 565 -1.03 -3.61 -19.27
N PHE A 566 -0.52 -2.39 -19.45
CA PHE A 566 0.90 -2.10 -19.29
C PHE A 566 1.33 -2.21 -17.82
N GLU A 567 0.49 -1.79 -16.88
CA GLU A 567 0.76 -1.93 -15.45
C GLU A 567 0.97 -3.39 -15.04
N GLN A 568 0.05 -4.30 -15.40
CA GLN A 568 0.19 -5.72 -15.08
C GLN A 568 1.37 -6.35 -15.80
N LEU A 569 1.68 -5.92 -17.03
CA LEU A 569 2.85 -6.42 -17.74
C LEU A 569 4.14 -6.14 -16.95
N ILE A 570 4.30 -4.94 -16.40
CA ILE A 570 5.48 -4.57 -15.58
C ILE A 570 5.51 -5.35 -14.26
N ILE A 571 4.37 -5.45 -13.56
CA ILE A 571 4.27 -6.21 -12.31
C ILE A 571 4.67 -7.67 -12.54
N LYS A 572 4.11 -8.30 -13.59
CA LYS A 572 4.36 -9.69 -13.92
C LYS A 572 5.79 -9.91 -14.44
N ALA A 573 6.34 -9.01 -15.26
CA ALA A 573 7.72 -9.09 -15.70
C ALA A 573 8.69 -9.14 -14.51
N ARG A 574 8.48 -8.29 -13.49
CA ARG A 574 9.24 -8.36 -12.23
C ARG A 574 9.09 -9.71 -11.52
N GLN A 575 7.87 -10.21 -11.37
CA GLN A 575 7.62 -11.50 -10.69
C GLN A 575 8.38 -12.68 -11.33
N TYR A 576 8.62 -12.61 -12.64
CA TYR A 576 9.36 -13.64 -13.38
C TYR A 576 10.83 -13.29 -13.65
N GLY A 577 11.35 -12.21 -13.06
CA GLY A 577 12.75 -11.80 -13.18
C GLY A 577 13.14 -11.30 -14.58
N LEU A 578 12.17 -10.78 -15.34
CA LEU A 578 12.37 -10.20 -16.66
C LEU A 578 12.49 -8.68 -16.54
N GLU A 579 13.71 -8.15 -16.67
CA GLU A 579 13.98 -6.71 -16.54
C GLU A 579 13.16 -5.91 -17.55
N VAL A 580 12.60 -4.77 -17.14
CA VAL A 580 11.92 -3.84 -18.04
C VAL A 580 12.79 -2.61 -18.30
N ARG A 581 13.00 -2.29 -19.58
CA ARG A 581 13.71 -1.07 -19.98
C ARG A 581 12.91 -0.19 -20.91
N ALA A 582 12.90 1.10 -20.57
CA ALA A 582 12.40 2.16 -21.41
C ALA A 582 13.26 2.27 -22.69
N ILE A 583 12.59 2.46 -23.84
CA ILE A 583 13.27 2.73 -25.12
C ILE A 583 12.78 4.01 -25.81
N ASP A 584 11.95 4.80 -25.12
CA ASP A 584 11.69 6.19 -25.44
C ASP A 584 12.44 7.12 -24.48
N CYS A 585 12.54 8.41 -24.82
CA CYS A 585 12.86 9.49 -23.89
C CYS A 585 11.91 10.66 -24.15
N ALA A 586 11.88 11.67 -23.27
CA ALA A 586 11.00 12.82 -23.46
C ALA A 586 11.16 13.44 -24.87
N SER A 587 12.39 13.52 -25.36
CA SER A 587 12.75 14.06 -26.67
C SER A 587 12.18 13.27 -27.86
N SER A 588 12.10 11.93 -27.79
CA SER A 588 11.52 11.10 -28.85
C SER A 588 10.00 11.05 -28.78
N TYR A 589 9.44 11.22 -27.57
CA TYR A 589 8.02 11.00 -27.30
C TYR A 589 7.16 12.25 -27.51
N HIS A 590 7.64 13.44 -27.12
CA HIS A 590 6.87 14.68 -27.16
C HIS A 590 7.21 15.55 -28.38
N LEU A 591 6.52 15.30 -29.50
CA LEU A 591 6.85 15.91 -30.80
C LEU A 591 6.09 17.21 -31.13
N LYS A 592 5.03 17.53 -30.39
CA LYS A 592 4.21 18.70 -30.70
C LYS A 592 5.06 19.99 -30.78
N GLY A 593 4.84 20.76 -31.84
CA GLY A 593 5.54 22.03 -32.07
C GLY A 593 7.00 21.85 -32.50
N ILE A 594 7.36 20.69 -33.06
CA ILE A 594 8.68 20.49 -33.66
C ILE A 594 8.75 21.17 -35.03
N ALA A 595 9.85 21.88 -35.29
CA ALA A 595 10.04 22.55 -36.58
C ALA A 595 10.29 21.52 -37.69
N ARG A 596 9.69 21.72 -38.87
CA ARG A 596 9.86 20.84 -40.04
C ARG A 596 9.47 19.38 -39.74
N GLU A 597 8.34 19.19 -39.07
CA GLU A 597 7.76 17.87 -38.86
C GLU A 597 7.38 17.22 -40.20
N GLU A 598 7.95 16.05 -40.49
CA GLU A 598 7.53 15.15 -41.56
C GLU A 598 6.61 14.07 -40.95
N SER A 599 5.79 13.42 -41.77
CA SER A 599 4.88 12.34 -41.32
C SER A 599 5.60 11.14 -40.69
N ILE A 600 6.92 11.01 -40.90
CA ILE A 600 7.78 9.93 -40.39
C ILE A 600 8.70 10.35 -39.24
N THR A 601 8.62 11.61 -38.77
CA THR A 601 9.54 12.16 -37.75
C THR A 601 9.53 11.34 -36.46
N ARG A 602 8.34 10.90 -36.01
CA ARG A 602 8.21 10.06 -34.81
C ARG A 602 8.96 8.74 -34.95
N GLN A 603 8.79 8.06 -36.09
CA GLN A 603 9.42 6.77 -36.34
C GLN A 603 10.94 6.91 -36.44
N GLN A 604 11.43 7.97 -37.08
CA GLN A 604 12.86 8.25 -37.13
C GLN A 604 13.44 8.46 -35.72
N MET A 605 12.85 9.36 -34.94
CA MET A 605 13.37 9.74 -33.62
C MET A 605 13.31 8.60 -32.62
N MET A 606 12.18 7.88 -32.53
CA MET A 606 12.02 6.73 -31.65
C MET A 606 12.99 5.61 -32.03
N ASN A 607 12.96 5.16 -33.29
CA ASN A 607 13.74 3.98 -33.69
C ASN A 607 15.24 4.24 -33.58
N TYR A 608 15.68 5.48 -33.87
CA TYR A 608 17.07 5.89 -33.72
C TYR A 608 17.50 5.83 -32.26
N PHE A 609 16.71 6.43 -31.36
CA PHE A 609 16.99 6.45 -29.93
C PHE A 609 16.95 5.03 -29.34
N ALA A 610 15.84 4.31 -29.53
CA ALA A 610 15.65 2.94 -29.08
C ALA A 610 16.78 2.00 -29.53
N SER A 611 17.22 2.10 -30.80
CA SER A 611 18.33 1.30 -31.32
C SER A 611 19.65 1.55 -30.59
N ARG A 612 19.90 2.79 -30.16
CA ARG A 612 21.09 3.13 -29.37
C ARG A 612 20.95 2.64 -27.94
N THR A 613 19.78 2.81 -27.33
CA THR A 613 19.48 2.36 -25.97
C THR A 613 19.63 0.84 -25.86
N ILE A 614 19.07 0.08 -26.81
CA ILE A 614 19.18 -1.39 -26.84
C ILE A 614 20.65 -1.81 -27.00
N ARG A 615 21.38 -1.28 -27.98
CA ARG A 615 22.80 -1.63 -28.19
C ARG A 615 23.66 -1.32 -26.98
N ARG A 616 23.55 -0.11 -26.43
CA ARG A 616 24.29 0.26 -25.22
C ARG A 616 23.95 -0.64 -24.05
N HIS A 617 22.68 -1.00 -23.88
CA HIS A 617 22.27 -1.94 -22.86
C HIS A 617 22.92 -3.31 -23.02
N GLN A 618 22.87 -3.87 -24.24
CA GLN A 618 23.48 -5.17 -24.55
C GLN A 618 25.02 -5.12 -24.44
N ASP A 619 25.65 -3.99 -24.74
CA ASP A 619 27.10 -3.80 -24.58
C ASP A 619 27.52 -3.74 -23.10
N VAL A 620 26.75 -3.04 -22.27
CA VAL A 620 27.05 -2.86 -20.83
C VAL A 620 26.71 -4.11 -20.02
N MET A 621 25.56 -4.73 -20.28
CA MET A 621 25.06 -5.88 -19.52
C MET A 621 25.51 -7.23 -20.10
N GLY A 622 26.12 -7.22 -21.28
CA GLY A 622 26.42 -8.42 -22.07
C GLY A 622 25.23 -8.87 -22.91
N SER A 623 25.53 -9.45 -24.08
CA SER A 623 24.53 -10.00 -25.00
C SER A 623 23.64 -11.02 -24.30
N ASN A 624 22.33 -10.81 -24.41
CA ASN A 624 21.29 -11.64 -23.84
C ASN A 624 20.06 -11.66 -24.76
N LYS A 625 19.23 -12.69 -24.62
CA LYS A 625 17.95 -12.73 -25.34
C LYS A 625 16.98 -11.69 -24.77
N TRP A 626 16.26 -11.03 -25.65
CA TRP A 626 15.32 -9.98 -25.29
C TRP A 626 14.03 -10.06 -26.10
N ILE A 627 13.03 -9.34 -25.60
CA ILE A 627 11.77 -9.11 -26.30
C ILE A 627 11.44 -7.62 -26.23
N ALA A 628 10.83 -7.06 -27.27
CA ALA A 628 10.40 -5.67 -27.28
C ALA A 628 8.90 -5.56 -27.53
N LEU A 629 8.22 -4.62 -26.88
CA LEU A 629 6.83 -4.25 -27.13
C LEU A 629 6.77 -2.82 -27.67
N VAL A 630 6.36 -2.67 -28.91
CA VAL A 630 6.32 -1.40 -29.64
C VAL A 630 5.08 -1.31 -30.53
N GLY A 631 4.72 -0.12 -30.96
CA GLY A 631 3.70 0.12 -31.97
C GLY A 631 4.09 -0.48 -33.31
N ASN A 632 3.09 -0.86 -34.12
CA ASN A 632 3.32 -1.45 -35.44
C ASN A 632 4.27 -0.65 -36.35
N SER A 633 4.27 0.68 -36.25
CA SER A 633 5.14 1.56 -37.04
C SER A 633 6.60 1.59 -36.58
N HIS A 634 6.90 1.04 -35.41
CA HIS A 634 8.24 0.96 -34.84
C HIS A 634 8.86 -0.44 -34.98
N SER A 635 8.03 -1.48 -35.16
CA SER A 635 8.49 -2.89 -35.12
C SER A 635 9.39 -3.26 -36.29
N ASN A 636 8.92 -3.03 -37.52
CA ASN A 636 9.61 -3.34 -38.77
C ASN A 636 9.64 -2.11 -39.70
N THR A 637 10.28 -2.23 -40.87
CA THR A 637 10.42 -1.14 -41.84
C THR A 637 9.11 -0.43 -42.13
N TYR A 638 9.03 0.83 -41.73
CA TYR A 638 7.85 1.69 -41.87
C TYR A 638 7.89 2.47 -43.18
N GLN A 639 6.79 2.39 -43.94
CA GLN A 639 6.62 3.02 -45.25
C GLN A 639 7.77 2.77 -46.25
N GLY A 640 8.51 1.67 -46.09
CA GLY A 640 9.66 1.33 -46.95
C GLY A 640 10.90 2.21 -46.77
N VAL A 641 10.90 3.15 -45.80
CA VAL A 641 11.96 4.17 -45.68
C VAL A 641 12.65 4.16 -44.32
N VAL A 642 11.90 3.96 -43.23
CA VAL A 642 12.46 3.99 -41.87
C VAL A 642 12.59 2.57 -41.36
N PRO A 643 13.81 2.05 -41.09
CA PRO A 643 13.98 0.72 -40.54
C PRO A 643 13.36 0.63 -39.13
N GLY A 644 12.71 -0.49 -38.84
CA GLY A 644 12.14 -0.78 -37.52
C GLY A 644 13.19 -1.32 -36.55
N ILE A 645 12.78 -1.53 -35.29
CA ILE A 645 13.66 -2.11 -34.27
C ILE A 645 14.12 -3.51 -34.69
N ALA A 646 13.28 -4.30 -35.35
CA ALA A 646 13.65 -5.63 -35.83
C ALA A 646 14.80 -5.56 -36.85
N GLU A 647 14.77 -4.62 -37.80
CA GLU A 647 15.87 -4.45 -38.77
C GLU A 647 17.11 -3.88 -38.10
N LEU A 648 16.95 -2.88 -37.24
CA LEU A 648 18.05 -2.18 -36.57
C LEU A 648 18.83 -3.08 -35.61
N GLN A 649 18.20 -4.10 -35.04
CA GLN A 649 18.81 -5.01 -34.06
C GLN A 649 19.02 -6.44 -34.58
N GLY A 650 18.71 -6.73 -35.86
CA GLY A 650 18.83 -8.09 -36.40
C GLY A 650 17.86 -9.08 -35.73
N GLY A 651 16.70 -8.60 -35.30
CA GLY A 651 15.65 -9.38 -34.67
C GLY A 651 14.60 -9.91 -35.66
N ILE A 652 13.58 -10.57 -35.12
CA ILE A 652 12.36 -10.97 -35.85
C ILE A 652 11.17 -10.17 -35.31
N GLY A 653 10.41 -9.54 -36.20
CA GLY A 653 9.24 -8.74 -35.86
C GLY A 653 7.92 -9.48 -36.03
N LEU A 654 7.03 -9.35 -35.06
CA LEU A 654 5.70 -9.96 -35.00
C LEU A 654 4.65 -8.86 -35.01
N ARG A 655 3.69 -8.89 -35.94
CA ARG A 655 2.50 -8.06 -35.88
C ARG A 655 1.37 -8.82 -35.18
N VAL A 656 1.10 -8.45 -33.94
CA VAL A 656 0.08 -9.11 -33.12
C VAL A 656 -1.24 -8.36 -33.24
N ILE A 657 -2.33 -9.10 -33.44
CA ILE A 657 -3.66 -8.51 -33.57
C ILE A 657 -4.69 -9.25 -32.71
N ASP A 658 -5.68 -8.49 -32.25
CA ASP A 658 -6.88 -9.01 -31.60
C ASP A 658 -7.87 -9.53 -32.64
N VAL A 659 -8.39 -10.74 -32.43
CA VAL A 659 -9.54 -11.27 -33.18
C VAL A 659 -10.59 -11.84 -32.24
N ALA A 660 -11.82 -11.96 -32.74
CA ALA A 660 -12.90 -12.57 -31.96
C ALA A 660 -12.65 -14.08 -31.74
N PRO A 661 -13.19 -14.68 -30.66
CA PRO A 661 -13.14 -16.13 -30.45
C PRO A 661 -13.64 -16.92 -31.67
N GLY A 662 -12.90 -17.97 -32.04
CA GLY A 662 -13.13 -18.78 -33.24
C GLY A 662 -12.77 -18.11 -34.58
N LYS A 663 -12.09 -16.95 -34.57
CA LYS A 663 -11.67 -16.23 -35.79
C LYS A 663 -10.15 -16.14 -35.97
N SER A 664 -9.37 -16.82 -35.13
CA SER A 664 -7.93 -16.88 -35.33
C SER A 664 -7.57 -17.58 -36.64
N THR A 665 -6.63 -16.96 -37.36
CA THR A 665 -5.93 -17.54 -38.51
C THR A 665 -4.57 -18.09 -38.12
N GLY A 666 -4.26 -18.09 -36.82
CA GLY A 666 -2.99 -18.54 -36.28
C GLY A 666 -1.82 -17.60 -36.60
N VAL A 667 -0.64 -18.21 -36.80
CA VAL A 667 0.60 -17.51 -37.17
C VAL A 667 0.87 -17.69 -38.65
N VAL A 668 1.03 -16.59 -39.39
CA VAL A 668 1.33 -16.63 -40.83
C VAL A 668 2.45 -15.65 -41.16
N PRO A 669 3.21 -15.85 -42.26
CA PRO A 669 4.03 -14.78 -42.82
C PRO A 669 3.17 -13.54 -43.03
N ASP A 670 3.64 -12.36 -42.60
CA ASP A 670 2.78 -11.19 -42.63
C ASP A 670 2.58 -10.68 -44.08
N PRO A 671 1.35 -10.67 -44.62
CA PRO A 671 1.09 -10.07 -45.93
C PRO A 671 1.25 -8.53 -45.91
N GLY A 672 1.28 -7.93 -44.71
CA GLY A 672 1.16 -6.50 -44.49
C GLY A 672 -0.28 -6.02 -44.60
N GLU A 673 -0.51 -4.78 -44.20
CA GLU A 673 -1.83 -4.16 -44.14
C GLU A 673 -1.72 -2.65 -44.38
N LEU A 674 -2.67 -2.10 -45.14
CA LEU A 674 -2.88 -0.66 -45.24
C LEU A 674 -3.81 -0.24 -44.10
N VAL A 675 -3.27 0.49 -43.14
CA VAL A 675 -4.01 1.03 -42.01
C VAL A 675 -4.13 2.53 -42.14
N THR A 676 -5.24 3.11 -41.70
CA THR A 676 -5.38 4.57 -41.69
C THR A 676 -4.42 5.17 -40.66
N GLY A 677 -3.45 5.96 -41.13
CA GLY A 677 -2.43 6.61 -40.31
C GLY A 677 -2.98 7.86 -39.62
N GLY A 678 -3.78 7.70 -38.59
CA GLY A 678 -4.26 8.83 -37.78
C GLY A 678 -5.32 9.69 -38.46
N ILE A 679 -5.16 11.01 -38.38
CA ILE A 679 -6.19 12.04 -38.64
C ILE A 679 -6.50 12.24 -40.13
N THR A 680 -5.53 11.99 -41.00
CA THR A 680 -5.66 12.07 -42.46
C THR A 680 -6.12 10.72 -43.02
N ASN A 681 -6.83 10.71 -44.15
CA ASN A 681 -7.15 9.46 -44.88
C ASN A 681 -5.90 8.81 -45.52
N GLU A 682 -4.69 9.19 -45.10
CA GLU A 682 -3.45 8.59 -45.59
C GLU A 682 -3.36 7.15 -45.10
N GLN A 683 -3.45 6.22 -46.05
CA GLN A 683 -3.22 4.82 -45.78
C GLN A 683 -1.72 4.59 -45.64
N VAL A 684 -1.36 4.05 -44.49
CA VAL A 684 0.01 3.72 -44.12
C VAL A 684 0.16 2.21 -44.20
N TYR A 685 1.18 1.76 -44.91
CA TYR A 685 1.52 0.35 -44.98
C TYR A 685 2.31 -0.09 -43.74
N ILE A 686 1.79 -1.08 -43.02
CA ILE A 686 2.48 -1.76 -41.91
C ILE A 686 2.68 -3.23 -42.24
N LYS A 687 3.81 -3.79 -41.86
CA LYS A 687 4.15 -5.20 -42.08
C LYS A 687 5.20 -5.65 -41.07
N GLY A 688 5.00 -6.81 -40.46
CA GLY A 688 6.01 -7.55 -39.70
C GLY A 688 6.64 -8.70 -40.49
N ASP A 689 7.42 -9.55 -39.84
CA ASP A 689 7.87 -10.82 -40.43
C ASP A 689 6.75 -11.86 -40.37
N TYR A 690 6.08 -11.96 -39.21
CA TYR A 690 4.90 -12.79 -39.00
C TYR A 690 3.73 -11.97 -38.48
N ARG A 691 2.51 -12.37 -38.87
CA ARG A 691 1.26 -11.91 -38.28
C ARG A 691 0.73 -12.97 -37.33
N VAL A 692 0.42 -12.57 -36.11
CA VAL A 692 -0.08 -13.44 -35.03
C VAL A 692 -1.49 -13.00 -34.67
N ALA A 693 -2.50 -13.78 -35.07
CA ALA A 693 -3.90 -13.50 -34.74
C ALA A 693 -4.31 -14.21 -33.45
N MET A 694 -4.60 -13.45 -32.39
CA MET A 694 -4.95 -14.02 -31.10
C MET A 694 -6.39 -13.71 -30.70
N GLU A 695 -7.04 -14.73 -30.17
CA GLU A 695 -8.43 -14.62 -29.75
C GLU A 695 -8.54 -13.93 -28.40
N VAL A 696 -9.39 -12.91 -28.32
CA VAL A 696 -9.65 -12.17 -27.09
C VAL A 696 -11.16 -12.10 -26.83
N SER A 697 -11.56 -12.53 -25.62
CA SER A 697 -12.93 -12.39 -25.15
C SER A 697 -13.17 -10.93 -24.78
N ARG A 698 -13.67 -10.14 -25.74
CA ARG A 698 -14.17 -8.81 -25.45
C ARG A 698 -15.61 -8.92 -24.93
N PRO A 699 -15.96 -8.40 -23.74
CA PRO A 699 -17.36 -8.27 -23.36
C PRO A 699 -18.11 -7.49 -24.45
N GLU A 700 -19.38 -7.81 -24.73
CA GLU A 700 -20.17 -7.18 -25.80
C GLU A 700 -20.23 -5.63 -25.70
N SER A 701 -19.88 -5.07 -24.54
CA SER A 701 -19.67 -3.63 -24.28
C SER A 701 -18.47 -3.00 -24.98
N ALA A 702 -17.55 -3.80 -25.53
CA ALA A 702 -16.44 -3.36 -26.37
C ALA A 702 -16.77 -3.41 -27.88
N ARG A 703 -18.05 -3.56 -28.24
CA ARG A 703 -18.56 -2.92 -29.47
C ARG A 703 -18.32 -1.42 -29.30
N LEU A 704 -17.73 -0.79 -30.33
CA LEU A 704 -17.55 0.65 -30.49
C LEU A 704 -18.33 1.45 -29.44
N LEU A 705 -17.62 2.00 -28.44
CA LEU A 705 -18.20 2.88 -27.42
C LEU A 705 -19.28 3.76 -28.09
N SER A 706 -20.47 3.82 -27.50
CA SER A 706 -21.53 4.66 -28.04
C SER A 706 -21.00 6.08 -28.18
N ILE A 707 -21.53 6.87 -29.11
CA ILE A 707 -21.03 8.23 -29.35
C ILE A 707 -21.07 9.05 -28.05
N ASP A 708 -22.02 8.77 -27.15
CA ASP A 708 -22.09 9.33 -25.79
C ASP A 708 -20.94 8.96 -24.85
N GLN A 709 -20.40 7.75 -24.99
CA GLN A 709 -19.25 7.29 -24.23
C GLN A 709 -17.93 7.79 -24.84
N ARG A 710 -17.86 7.92 -26.17
CA ARG A 710 -16.71 8.51 -26.86
C ARG A 710 -16.59 10.00 -26.55
N LEU A 711 -17.67 10.75 -26.73
CA LEU A 711 -17.74 12.19 -26.47
C LEU A 711 -18.15 12.48 -25.02
N PHE A 712 -17.46 11.91 -24.03
CA PHE A 712 -17.92 11.95 -22.63
C PHE A 712 -17.87 13.33 -21.97
N LYS A 713 -17.05 14.27 -22.47
CA LYS A 713 -16.99 15.66 -21.98
C LYS A 713 -17.45 16.66 -23.03
N PRO A 714 -18.14 17.75 -22.62
CA PRO A 714 -18.39 18.88 -23.49
C PRO A 714 -17.10 19.42 -24.11
N GLY A 715 -17.16 19.76 -25.38
CA GLY A 715 -16.00 20.23 -26.15
C GLY A 715 -15.26 19.12 -26.88
N MET A 716 -15.65 17.84 -26.78
CA MET A 716 -15.09 16.78 -27.62
C MET A 716 -15.76 16.73 -28.98
N PHE A 717 -15.02 16.34 -30.03
CA PHE A 717 -15.58 16.04 -31.35
C PHE A 717 -14.87 14.88 -32.05
N LEU A 718 -15.54 14.27 -33.02
CA LEU A 718 -14.98 13.27 -33.93
C LEU A 718 -15.50 13.55 -35.35
N VAL A 719 -14.81 13.00 -36.34
CA VAL A 719 -15.25 13.04 -37.74
C VAL A 719 -15.80 11.66 -38.11
N GLN A 720 -17.01 11.62 -38.64
CA GLN A 720 -17.66 10.40 -39.11
C GLN A 720 -18.12 10.57 -40.56
N GLN A 721 -18.20 9.47 -41.29
CA GLN A 721 -18.90 9.41 -42.57
C GLN A 721 -20.41 9.44 -42.26
N GLY A 722 -21.10 10.45 -42.77
CA GLY A 722 -22.55 10.65 -42.61
C GLY A 722 -23.34 10.07 -43.78
N GLU A 723 -24.65 10.34 -43.80
CA GLU A 723 -25.51 9.97 -44.92
C GLU A 723 -25.05 10.63 -46.23
N GLY A 724 -25.08 9.87 -47.33
CA GLY A 724 -24.68 10.37 -48.65
C GLY A 724 -23.19 10.58 -48.85
N ASP A 725 -22.34 9.89 -48.08
CA ASP A 725 -20.87 9.96 -48.16
C ASP A 725 -20.26 11.31 -47.72
N LEU A 726 -21.08 12.16 -47.09
CA LEU A 726 -20.67 13.46 -46.59
C LEU A 726 -19.98 13.32 -45.22
N GLN A 727 -18.82 13.95 -45.06
CA GLN A 727 -18.15 13.99 -43.76
C GLN A 727 -18.97 14.80 -42.76
N THR A 728 -19.06 14.32 -41.52
CA THR A 728 -19.88 14.89 -40.47
C THR A 728 -19.06 15.08 -39.20
N ILE A 729 -19.07 16.30 -38.67
CA ILE A 729 -18.49 16.62 -37.37
C ILE A 729 -19.49 16.25 -36.28
N VAL A 730 -19.17 15.27 -35.45
CA VAL A 730 -19.99 14.85 -34.31
C VAL A 730 -19.35 15.36 -33.03
N HIS A 731 -20.03 16.20 -32.26
CA HIS A 731 -19.47 16.82 -31.06
C HIS A 731 -20.44 16.82 -29.89
N ARG A 732 -19.92 16.80 -28.66
CA ARG A 732 -20.71 17.05 -27.44
C ARG A 732 -20.63 18.53 -27.09
N ALA A 733 -21.77 19.22 -27.14
CA ALA A 733 -21.87 20.63 -26.82
C ALA A 733 -21.96 20.86 -25.29
N ARG A 734 -21.91 22.14 -24.88
CA ARG A 734 -21.95 22.55 -23.45
C ARG A 734 -23.26 22.20 -22.76
N ASP A 735 -24.34 22.05 -23.51
CA ASP A 735 -25.62 21.55 -23.04
C ASP A 735 -25.62 20.04 -22.83
N THR A 736 -24.47 19.35 -23.04
CA THR A 736 -24.25 17.90 -22.96
C THR A 736 -24.84 17.08 -24.11
N TRP A 737 -25.57 17.71 -25.02
CA TRP A 737 -26.14 17.05 -26.19
C TRP A 737 -25.08 16.78 -27.26
N ILE A 738 -25.26 15.68 -27.97
CA ILE A 738 -24.46 15.37 -29.15
C ILE A 738 -25.12 16.01 -30.37
N HIS A 739 -24.31 16.72 -31.14
CA HIS A 739 -24.73 17.28 -32.42
C HIS A 739 -23.88 16.74 -33.55
N ARG A 740 -24.56 16.46 -34.66
CA ARG A 740 -23.96 16.07 -35.93
C ARG A 740 -24.06 17.26 -36.87
N THR A 741 -22.95 17.70 -37.45
CA THR A 741 -22.89 18.84 -38.36
C THR A 741 -22.22 18.41 -39.65
N PRO A 742 -22.98 18.24 -40.74
CA PRO A 742 -22.43 17.88 -42.05
C PRO A 742 -21.45 18.94 -42.55
N VAL A 743 -20.35 18.49 -43.13
CA VAL A 743 -19.39 19.32 -43.88
C VAL A 743 -19.90 19.44 -45.31
N GLN A 744 -20.16 20.67 -45.75
CA GLN A 744 -20.67 20.98 -47.08
C GLN A 744 -19.55 21.53 -47.97
N ARG A 745 -19.75 21.47 -49.30
CA ARG A 745 -18.87 22.07 -50.30
C ARG A 745 -19.58 23.22 -50.99
N ASN A 746 -18.89 24.35 -51.13
CA ASN A 746 -19.44 25.49 -51.89
C ASN A 746 -19.15 25.33 -53.40
N ALA A 747 -19.60 26.30 -54.21
CA ALA A 747 -19.42 26.30 -55.66
C ALA A 747 -17.93 26.28 -56.09
N GLU A 748 -17.04 26.79 -55.25
CA GLU A 748 -15.58 26.80 -55.44
C GLU A 748 -14.89 25.52 -54.93
N GLY A 749 -15.65 24.53 -54.45
CA GLY A 749 -15.13 23.25 -53.97
C GLY A 749 -14.56 23.26 -52.54
N LYS A 750 -14.59 24.42 -51.85
CA LYS A 750 -14.11 24.59 -50.47
C LYS A 750 -15.11 24.05 -49.45
N LEU A 751 -14.59 23.56 -48.33
CA LEU A 751 -15.38 22.98 -47.25
C LEU A 751 -15.92 24.06 -46.32
N TYR A 752 -17.16 23.92 -45.85
CA TYR A 752 -17.73 24.80 -44.82
C TYR A 752 -18.73 24.05 -43.93
N LEU A 753 -19.08 24.67 -42.80
CA LEU A 753 -20.03 24.12 -41.82
C LEU A 753 -21.16 25.11 -41.52
N GLU A 754 -22.38 24.61 -41.42
CA GLU A 754 -23.54 25.37 -40.97
C GLU A 754 -23.83 25.12 -39.48
N ARG A 755 -23.21 25.93 -38.62
CA ARG A 755 -23.40 25.86 -37.17
C ARG A 755 -23.32 27.24 -36.53
N VAL A 756 -24.46 27.91 -36.37
CA VAL A 756 -24.56 29.28 -35.82
C VAL A 756 -23.88 29.45 -34.45
N ARG A 757 -23.87 28.39 -33.61
CA ARG A 757 -23.19 28.38 -32.30
C ARG A 757 -21.66 28.32 -32.37
N TRP A 758 -21.07 28.19 -33.57
CA TRP A 758 -19.63 28.24 -33.84
C TRP A 758 -19.28 29.44 -34.72
N PRO A 759 -19.42 30.69 -34.22
CA PRO A 759 -19.36 31.90 -35.04
C PRO A 759 -18.03 32.12 -35.76
N ARG A 760 -16.92 31.52 -35.28
CA ARG A 760 -15.60 31.63 -35.92
C ARG A 760 -15.43 30.78 -37.18
N ILE A 761 -16.24 29.75 -37.35
CA ILE A 761 -16.13 28.79 -38.46
C ILE A 761 -17.46 28.56 -39.21
N HIS A 762 -18.55 29.12 -38.72
CA HIS A 762 -19.85 29.08 -39.39
C HIS A 762 -19.78 29.77 -40.76
N LEU A 763 -20.17 29.03 -41.82
CA LEU A 763 -20.15 29.48 -43.22
C LEU A 763 -18.79 30.01 -43.72
N LYS A 764 -17.71 29.68 -43.00
CA LYS A 764 -16.35 30.04 -43.40
C LYS A 764 -15.79 28.94 -44.31
N PRO A 765 -15.23 29.28 -45.48
CA PRO A 765 -14.63 28.30 -46.38
C PRO A 765 -13.24 27.86 -45.89
N PHE A 766 -12.95 26.57 -46.03
CA PHE A 766 -11.67 25.91 -45.73
C PHE A 766 -11.20 25.12 -46.96
N ASP A 767 -9.89 25.08 -47.18
CA ASP A 767 -9.32 24.42 -48.37
C ASP A 767 -9.44 22.89 -48.29
N ASP A 768 -9.32 22.32 -47.09
CA ASP A 768 -9.43 20.89 -46.83
C ASP A 768 -9.94 20.60 -45.39
N MET A 769 -10.05 19.31 -45.08
CA MET A 769 -10.54 18.85 -43.77
C MET A 769 -9.55 19.15 -42.64
N ASP A 770 -8.25 19.21 -42.92
CA ASP A 770 -7.23 19.48 -41.91
C ASP A 770 -7.27 20.95 -41.48
N ALA A 771 -7.45 21.87 -42.42
CA ALA A 771 -7.70 23.28 -42.15
C ALA A 771 -8.98 23.47 -41.31
N LEU A 772 -10.03 22.70 -41.59
CA LEU A 772 -11.27 22.74 -40.83
C LEU A 772 -11.12 22.16 -39.41
N VAL A 773 -10.44 21.03 -39.27
CA VAL A 773 -10.13 20.40 -37.97
C VAL A 773 -9.26 21.32 -37.12
N THR A 774 -8.22 21.92 -37.70
CA THR A 774 -7.35 22.91 -37.04
C THR A 774 -8.18 24.08 -36.51
N ALA A 775 -9.16 24.56 -37.29
CA ALA A 775 -10.04 25.64 -36.87
C ALA A 775 -11.01 25.22 -35.74
N LEU A 776 -11.49 23.96 -35.73
CA LEU A 776 -12.27 23.39 -34.63
C LEU A 776 -11.44 23.31 -33.34
N GLU A 777 -10.20 22.85 -33.43
CA GLU A 777 -9.26 22.75 -32.30
C GLU A 777 -8.87 24.14 -31.76
N ALA A 778 -8.71 25.13 -32.62
CA ALA A 778 -8.50 26.53 -32.25
C ALA A 778 -9.70 27.16 -31.49
N MET A 779 -10.89 26.55 -31.57
CA MET A 779 -12.06 26.91 -30.76
C MET A 779 -12.14 26.15 -29.42
N ASN A 780 -11.07 25.45 -29.02
CA ASN A 780 -10.99 24.58 -27.85
C ASN A 780 -11.86 23.32 -27.94
N LEU A 781 -12.12 22.81 -29.15
CA LEU A 781 -12.68 21.49 -29.31
C LEU A 781 -11.56 20.44 -29.30
N THR A 782 -11.74 19.34 -28.58
CA THR A 782 -10.77 18.25 -28.48
C THR A 782 -11.20 17.11 -29.40
N ARG A 783 -10.40 16.80 -30.42
CA ARG A 783 -10.69 15.67 -31.29
C ARG A 783 -10.46 14.35 -30.55
N ILE A 784 -11.36 13.40 -30.71
CA ILE A 784 -11.19 12.03 -30.23
C ILE A 784 -11.13 11.08 -31.43
N ALA A 785 -10.22 10.10 -31.37
CA ALA A 785 -10.05 9.07 -32.38
C ALA A 785 -11.26 8.12 -32.43
#